data_AF-A0A7C2QXQ6-F1
#
_entry.id   AF-A0A7C2QXQ6-F1
#
_cell.length_a   1.000
_cell.length_b   1.000
_cell.length_c   1.000
_cell.angle_alpha   90.00
_cell.angle_beta   90.00
_cell.angle_gamma   90.00
#
_symmetry.space_group_name_H-M   'P 1'
#
loop_
_entity.id
_entity.type
_entity.pdbx_description
1 polymer ?
#
loop_
_entity_poly.entity_id
_entity_poly.type
_entity_poly.pdbx_seq_one_letter_code
_entity_poly.pdbx_strand_id
1 'polypeptide(L)'
;MKGPDISTSNAAGSHRALFRIITLSLPLLMLLLLEGILRLVSYGDDPGLFIPNPREGYEQYMILNPEVGSKYFRKLEYDAPPNDIFLKKKPEGTFRIFVMGSSTVVGFPFEKNLMFSRILHKRLEDTYPDRHFEVVNTAITAINSHTLLDYTREIIRYDPDAILVYAGHNEFYGAFGVASNESMSKIRALTRAHLALMDLRFYQLFRNLIGSVMDRTGSARKDAVHGTLMKRMAASRNIPLDSDEYRLAMNRFEQNMGALLRRFAGKDIPVFLSEVVSNIKDIKPLSATSSGVEDASWNAYARAGQAFAQGEYETARALYYEAKDLDGVRFRASEEVNQIIRGLAREYGAVPVPMADRFRAASPVGIIGNNLMTEHVHPNIEGNFLMADAFYRAIIASGLPGEADREQIRPWEYYRLNWGYTALDSLLAHHRVANLKAHWPFVPIDANTPDYRLTYRPRSGTDSIAFDVFRNPERFLDEIRLQLAREYEARGDYPAAYGEYEALLRTNPYVAVNYRDAASCLIQLGDLPLALDYFRKSVEFEHSFYANYRMGEIYLIKADYRNARRCFREAFEITGDNSERLKSLGKLYMACVYGGQEKDARAVAEQLRKYDAAQYLVIPPKTYTYHRYIPYKTRAHVHAALQMAGEGALDSAFSTLENSLKIYDSHVARRHMGEICIRLNRPRDALVQFNRVFDEFAFDPVFLQEIIYLYIGLEEFQQAVKMLEKLKDVDPDHGAIEALSGLLSQAPEK
;
A
#
# COMPACT_ATOMS: atom_id res chain seq x y z
N MET A 1 -73.76 58.26 26.21
CA MET A 1 -73.41 56.88 25.85
C MET A 1 -71.90 56.82 25.66
N LYS A 2 -71.20 55.98 26.43
CA LYS A 2 -69.78 55.65 26.23
C LYS A 2 -69.67 54.70 25.03
N GLY A 3 -68.87 55.03 24.03
CA GLY A 3 -68.43 54.12 22.96
C GLY A 3 -66.90 54.03 23.02
N PRO A 4 -66.30 52.83 22.83
CA PRO A 4 -65.02 52.49 23.45
C PRO A 4 -63.81 52.93 22.64
N ASP A 5 -62.78 53.29 23.40
CA ASP A 5 -61.39 53.47 23.00
C ASP A 5 -60.84 52.14 22.48
N ILE A 6 -60.48 52.07 21.19
CA ILE A 6 -59.78 50.92 20.62
C ILE A 6 -58.34 51.31 20.37
N SER A 7 -57.50 50.96 21.35
CA SER A 7 -56.07 50.83 21.19
C SER A 7 -55.74 49.74 20.15
N THR A 8 -55.29 50.12 18.96
CA THR A 8 -54.52 49.25 18.05
C THR A 8 -53.07 49.75 18.09
N SER A 9 -52.27 49.34 19.08
CA SER A 9 -51.53 48.08 19.15
C SER A 9 -50.60 47.87 17.94
N ASN A 10 -49.35 47.52 18.26
CA ASN A 10 -48.16 47.33 17.40
C ASN A 10 -48.28 46.29 16.24
N ALA A 11 -49.48 46.00 15.73
CA ALA A 11 -49.74 44.92 14.76
C ALA A 11 -49.21 45.21 13.34
N ALA A 12 -49.10 46.47 12.92
CA ALA A 12 -48.71 46.83 11.55
C ALA A 12 -47.23 46.50 11.20
N GLY A 13 -46.35 46.41 12.19
CA GLY A 13 -44.95 46.00 12.01
C GLY A 13 -44.78 44.49 11.79
N SER A 14 -45.62 43.68 12.46
CA SER A 14 -45.55 42.21 12.44
C SER A 14 -45.93 41.62 11.07
N HIS A 15 -46.99 42.13 10.44
CA HIS A 15 -47.43 41.63 9.12
C HIS A 15 -46.46 41.99 7.98
N ARG A 16 -45.77 43.14 8.07
CA ARG A 16 -44.73 43.53 7.09
C ARG A 16 -43.46 42.69 7.23
N ALA A 17 -43.09 42.35 8.47
CA ALA A 17 -41.98 41.44 8.73
C ALA A 17 -42.31 40.02 8.23
N LEU A 18 -43.50 39.50 8.52
CA LEU A 18 -43.97 38.20 8.05
C LEU A 18 -44.00 38.13 6.51
N PHE A 19 -44.55 39.16 5.84
CA PHE A 19 -44.55 39.23 4.39
C PHE A 19 -43.13 39.22 3.82
N ARG A 20 -42.20 40.01 4.38
CA ARG A 20 -40.78 40.00 3.96
C ARG A 20 -40.12 38.65 4.17
N ILE A 21 -40.38 37.98 5.29
CA ILE A 21 -39.88 36.63 5.56
C ILE A 21 -40.40 35.67 4.48
N ILE A 22 -41.70 35.68 4.19
CA ILE A 22 -42.32 34.82 3.17
C ILE A 22 -41.75 35.10 1.77
N THR A 23 -41.63 36.37 1.37
CA THR A 23 -41.09 36.74 0.05
C THR A 23 -39.63 36.30 -0.10
N LEU A 24 -38.82 36.41 0.97
CA LEU A 24 -37.42 35.97 0.95
C LEU A 24 -37.27 34.44 1.07
N SER A 25 -38.17 33.76 1.78
CA SER A 25 -38.11 32.31 1.99
C SER A 25 -38.69 31.50 0.83
N LEU A 26 -39.65 32.05 0.07
CA LEU A 26 -40.34 31.31 -0.99
C LEU A 26 -39.39 30.83 -2.11
N PRO A 27 -38.46 31.64 -2.66
CA PRO A 27 -37.49 31.16 -3.64
C PRO A 27 -36.57 30.08 -3.09
N LEU A 28 -36.15 30.22 -1.82
CA LEU A 28 -35.31 29.21 -1.15
C LEU A 28 -36.08 27.89 -0.98
N LEU A 29 -37.35 27.96 -0.58
CA LEU A 29 -38.22 26.79 -0.48
C LEU A 29 -38.41 26.11 -1.84
N MET A 30 -38.57 26.88 -2.92
CA MET A 30 -38.67 26.33 -4.28
C MET A 30 -37.37 25.64 -4.71
N LEU A 31 -36.20 26.20 -4.40
CA LEU A 31 -34.92 25.56 -4.69
C LEU A 31 -34.72 24.29 -3.86
N LEU A 32 -35.12 24.29 -2.59
CA LEU A 32 -35.08 23.10 -1.73
C LEU A 32 -36.03 22.00 -2.24
N LEU A 33 -37.23 22.38 -2.68
CA LEU A 33 -38.19 21.46 -3.30
C LEU A 33 -37.62 20.88 -4.61
N LEU A 34 -37.06 21.72 -5.48
CA LEU A 34 -36.42 21.28 -6.73
C LEU A 34 -35.25 20.32 -6.44
N GLU A 35 -34.38 20.66 -5.49
CA GLU A 35 -33.29 19.80 -5.04
C GLU A 35 -33.82 18.45 -4.54
N GLY A 36 -34.89 18.45 -3.74
CA GLY A 36 -35.56 17.25 -3.27
C GLY A 36 -36.10 16.38 -4.41
N ILE A 37 -36.80 16.99 -5.38
CA ILE A 37 -37.31 16.30 -6.57
C ILE A 37 -36.15 15.70 -7.38
N LEU A 38 -35.10 16.47 -7.64
CA LEU A 38 -33.95 16.00 -8.42
C LEU A 38 -33.22 14.85 -7.74
N ARG A 39 -33.11 14.86 -6.39
CA ARG A 39 -32.56 13.73 -5.63
C ARG A 39 -33.46 12.50 -5.69
N LEU A 40 -34.78 12.66 -5.59
CA LEU A 40 -35.74 11.55 -5.67
C LEU A 40 -35.69 10.83 -7.02
N VAL A 41 -35.48 11.55 -8.12
CA VAL A 41 -35.32 10.95 -9.45
C VAL A 41 -33.87 10.58 -9.79
N SER A 42 -32.95 10.66 -8.81
CA SER A 42 -31.51 10.37 -8.97
C SER A 42 -30.85 11.16 -10.11
N TYR A 43 -31.21 12.44 -10.27
CA TYR A 43 -30.64 13.31 -11.30
C TYR A 43 -29.19 13.73 -10.95
N GLY A 44 -28.29 13.61 -11.93
CA GLY A 44 -26.89 14.04 -11.84
C GLY A 44 -25.98 13.02 -11.16
N ASP A 45 -24.71 13.38 -10.99
CA ASP A 45 -23.66 12.49 -10.47
C ASP A 45 -23.52 12.64 -8.95
N ASP A 46 -23.27 11.56 -8.20
CA ASP A 46 -22.90 11.66 -6.78
C ASP A 46 -21.41 12.05 -6.67
N PRO A 47 -21.08 13.28 -6.27
CA PRO A 47 -19.71 13.76 -6.27
C PRO A 47 -18.97 13.42 -4.97
N GLY A 48 -19.58 12.65 -4.06
CA GLY A 48 -18.96 12.26 -2.80
C GLY A 48 -17.65 11.51 -3.02
N LEU A 49 -16.66 11.80 -2.18
CA LEU A 49 -15.35 11.13 -2.19
C LEU A 49 -15.48 9.65 -1.82
N PHE A 50 -16.37 9.31 -0.90
CA PHE A 50 -16.55 7.94 -0.42
C PHE A 50 -17.99 7.44 -0.62
N ILE A 51 -18.11 6.19 -1.05
CA ILE A 51 -19.39 5.46 -1.14
C ILE A 51 -19.31 4.13 -0.38
N PRO A 52 -20.42 3.59 0.13
CA PRO A 52 -20.45 2.22 0.64
C PRO A 52 -19.94 1.24 -0.42
N ASN A 53 -19.18 0.23 0.00
CA ASN A 53 -18.66 -0.77 -0.92
C ASN A 53 -19.84 -1.51 -1.58
N PRO A 54 -19.92 -1.54 -2.92
CA PRO A 54 -21.03 -2.17 -3.63
C PRO A 54 -20.95 -3.70 -3.66
N ARG A 55 -19.84 -4.30 -3.20
CA ARG A 55 -19.66 -5.75 -3.18
C ARG A 55 -20.46 -6.37 -2.02
N GLU A 56 -21.23 -7.41 -2.33
CA GLU A 56 -21.99 -8.19 -1.34
C GLU A 56 -21.07 -8.72 -0.22
N GLY A 57 -21.48 -8.54 1.03
CA GLY A 57 -20.71 -8.90 2.22
C GLY A 57 -19.69 -7.86 2.69
N TYR A 58 -19.53 -6.75 1.95
CA TYR A 58 -18.60 -5.67 2.26
C TYR A 58 -19.30 -4.33 2.57
N GLU A 59 -20.61 -4.31 2.79
CA GLU A 59 -21.44 -3.10 2.92
C GLU A 59 -21.03 -2.21 4.12
N GLN A 60 -20.34 -2.79 5.11
CA GLN A 60 -19.77 -2.08 6.26
C GLN A 60 -18.50 -1.28 5.92
N TYR A 61 -17.88 -1.55 4.77
CA TYR A 61 -16.72 -0.84 4.27
C TYR A 61 -17.12 0.31 3.36
N MET A 62 -16.31 1.35 3.38
CA MET A 62 -16.32 2.46 2.44
C MET A 62 -15.23 2.23 1.41
N ILE A 63 -15.47 2.67 0.18
CA ILE A 63 -14.46 2.78 -0.87
C ILE A 63 -14.42 4.21 -1.39
N LEU A 64 -13.34 4.58 -2.04
CA LEU A 64 -13.35 5.78 -2.88
C LEU A 64 -14.38 5.61 -3.98
N ASN A 65 -15.16 6.65 -4.21
CA ASN A 65 -16.12 6.68 -5.30
C ASN A 65 -15.37 6.59 -6.65
N PRO A 66 -15.60 5.54 -7.45
CA PRO A 66 -14.97 5.40 -8.76
C PRO A 66 -15.22 6.60 -9.69
N GLU A 67 -16.34 7.30 -9.47
CA GLU A 67 -16.77 8.43 -10.27
C GLU A 67 -16.41 9.81 -9.67
N VAL A 68 -15.57 9.85 -8.61
CA VAL A 68 -15.19 11.10 -7.95
C VAL A 68 -14.55 12.13 -8.91
N GLY A 69 -13.91 11.66 -9.97
CA GLY A 69 -13.29 12.50 -10.99
C GLY A 69 -14.30 13.38 -11.76
N SER A 70 -15.56 12.94 -11.90
CA SER A 70 -16.61 13.68 -12.63
C SER A 70 -16.87 15.09 -12.08
N LYS A 71 -16.57 15.30 -10.79
CA LYS A 71 -16.64 16.62 -10.15
C LYS A 71 -15.60 17.60 -10.69
N TYR A 72 -14.44 17.09 -11.10
CA TYR A 72 -13.26 17.89 -11.44
C TYR A 72 -12.95 17.95 -12.93
N PHE A 73 -13.34 16.91 -13.68
CA PHE A 73 -13.11 16.82 -15.11
C PHE A 73 -14.44 16.91 -15.86
N ARG A 74 -14.58 17.93 -16.71
CA ARG A 74 -15.78 18.11 -17.55
C ARG A 74 -15.56 17.65 -18.99
N LYS A 75 -14.36 17.88 -19.52
CA LYS A 75 -14.02 17.68 -20.94
C LYS A 75 -13.14 16.44 -21.14
N LEU A 76 -12.39 16.05 -20.12
CA LEU A 76 -11.42 14.97 -20.17
C LEU A 76 -11.90 13.75 -19.37
N GLU A 77 -11.47 12.58 -19.81
CA GLU A 77 -11.63 11.34 -19.05
C GLU A 77 -10.64 11.35 -17.88
N TYR A 78 -11.00 10.64 -16.82
CA TYR A 78 -10.17 10.46 -15.63
C TYR A 78 -10.03 8.98 -15.31
N ASP A 79 -8.94 8.64 -14.63
CA ASP A 79 -8.71 7.29 -14.14
C ASP A 79 -9.47 7.05 -12.84
N ALA A 80 -9.95 5.83 -12.66
CA ALA A 80 -10.55 5.41 -11.40
C ALA A 80 -9.51 5.45 -10.27
N PRO A 81 -9.92 5.81 -9.04
CA PRO A 81 -9.05 5.79 -7.88
C PRO A 81 -8.54 4.39 -7.47
N PRO A 82 -7.56 4.32 -6.55
CA PRO A 82 -7.20 3.09 -5.86
C PRO A 82 -8.41 2.40 -5.19
N ASN A 83 -8.33 1.07 -5.06
CA ASN A 83 -9.39 0.22 -4.50
C ASN A 83 -9.25 0.01 -2.97
N ASP A 84 -8.67 0.98 -2.26
CA ASP A 84 -8.54 0.89 -0.81
C ASP A 84 -9.92 0.91 -0.14
N ILE A 85 -10.09 0.05 0.86
CA ILE A 85 -11.32 -0.02 1.67
C ILE A 85 -11.00 0.29 3.14
N PHE A 86 -11.98 0.84 3.85
CA PHE A 86 -11.89 1.09 5.29
C PHE A 86 -13.28 1.00 5.93
N LEU A 87 -13.37 0.72 7.22
CA LEU A 87 -14.66 0.56 7.89
C LEU A 87 -15.42 1.88 8.03
N LYS A 88 -16.71 1.88 7.73
CA LYS A 88 -17.58 3.07 7.84
C LYS A 88 -17.56 3.66 9.26
N LYS A 89 -17.52 2.81 10.28
CA LYS A 89 -17.30 3.18 11.67
C LYS A 89 -15.93 2.67 12.09
N LYS A 90 -15.07 3.57 12.58
CA LYS A 90 -13.73 3.23 13.03
C LYS A 90 -13.78 2.37 14.30
N PRO A 91 -13.22 1.14 14.28
CA PRO A 91 -13.12 0.33 15.50
C PRO A 91 -12.13 0.91 16.51
N GLU A 92 -12.28 0.53 17.77
CA GLU A 92 -11.27 0.80 18.80
C GLU A 92 -9.94 0.10 18.44
N GLY A 93 -8.81 0.73 18.77
CA GLY A 93 -7.48 0.21 18.46
C GLY A 93 -7.06 0.31 16.99
N THR A 94 -7.92 0.86 16.10
CA THR A 94 -7.57 1.12 14.69
C THR A 94 -6.89 2.48 14.52
N PHE A 95 -5.76 2.49 13.81
CA PHE A 95 -5.05 3.70 13.38
C PHE A 95 -5.35 3.98 11.89
N ARG A 96 -6.13 5.01 11.61
CA ARG A 96 -6.65 5.38 10.29
C ARG A 96 -5.88 6.54 9.67
N ILE A 97 -5.42 6.32 8.46
CA ILE A 97 -4.53 7.17 7.72
C ILE A 97 -5.14 7.46 6.34
N PHE A 98 -5.21 8.73 5.95
CA PHE A 98 -5.55 9.09 4.56
C PHE A 98 -4.34 9.70 3.84
N VAL A 99 -4.08 9.22 2.62
CA VAL A 99 -2.96 9.65 1.78
C VAL A 99 -3.50 10.49 0.63
N MET A 100 -3.05 11.74 0.52
CA MET A 100 -3.52 12.72 -0.46
C MET A 100 -2.42 13.07 -1.46
N GLY A 101 -2.79 13.17 -2.73
CA GLY A 101 -1.92 13.64 -3.81
C GLY A 101 -2.53 13.38 -5.17
N SER A 102 -1.68 13.19 -6.19
CA SER A 102 -2.14 12.92 -7.55
C SER A 102 -1.46 11.67 -8.16
N SER A 103 -1.07 11.68 -9.43
CA SER A 103 -0.60 10.49 -10.17
C SER A 103 0.58 9.76 -9.51
N THR A 104 1.54 10.48 -8.91
CA THR A 104 2.61 9.87 -8.11
C THR A 104 2.06 9.09 -6.92
N VAL A 105 1.02 9.60 -6.27
CA VAL A 105 0.39 8.97 -5.11
C VAL A 105 -0.52 7.82 -5.53
N VAL A 106 -1.20 7.91 -6.68
CA VAL A 106 -1.93 6.78 -7.29
C VAL A 106 -1.01 5.58 -7.55
N GLY A 107 0.29 5.79 -7.73
CA GLY A 107 1.27 4.74 -8.03
C GLY A 107 1.64 4.62 -9.51
N PHE A 108 1.25 5.59 -10.34
CA PHE A 108 1.64 5.60 -11.76
C PHE A 108 3.18 5.55 -11.90
N PRO A 109 3.74 4.78 -12.86
CA PRO A 109 3.08 4.01 -13.93
C PRO A 109 2.70 2.57 -13.55
N PHE A 110 2.93 2.17 -12.31
CA PHE A 110 2.71 0.80 -11.86
C PHE A 110 1.25 0.56 -11.51
N GLU A 111 0.96 -0.71 -11.23
CA GLU A 111 -0.29 -1.13 -10.65
C GLU A 111 -0.33 -0.90 -9.14
N LYS A 112 -1.51 -1.17 -8.57
CA LYS A 112 -1.82 -0.90 -7.16
C LYS A 112 -0.90 -1.65 -6.18
N ASN A 113 -0.30 -2.76 -6.61
CA ASN A 113 0.69 -3.49 -5.83
C ASN A 113 1.95 -2.68 -5.48
N LEU A 114 2.35 -1.72 -6.32
CA LEU A 114 3.58 -0.93 -6.14
C LEU A 114 3.33 0.49 -5.66
N MET A 115 2.12 0.81 -5.19
CA MET A 115 1.85 2.06 -4.51
C MET A 115 2.68 2.18 -3.23
N PHE A 116 3.36 3.31 -3.03
CA PHE A 116 4.09 3.54 -1.78
C PHE A 116 3.17 3.46 -0.55
N SER A 117 1.88 3.81 -0.67
CA SER A 117 0.90 3.70 0.42
C SER A 117 0.64 2.24 0.81
N ARG A 118 0.62 1.31 -0.15
CA ARG A 118 0.47 -0.14 0.10
C ARG A 118 1.72 -0.70 0.76
N ILE A 119 2.89 -0.27 0.32
CA ILE A 119 4.18 -0.64 0.93
C ILE A 119 4.24 -0.12 2.37
N LEU A 120 3.93 1.18 2.58
CA LEU A 120 3.88 1.80 3.90
C LEU A 120 2.92 1.06 4.83
N HIS A 121 1.73 0.69 4.34
CA HIS A 121 0.74 -0.03 5.14
C HIS A 121 1.33 -1.33 5.72
N LYS A 122 1.94 -2.17 4.88
CA LYS A 122 2.54 -3.42 5.35
C LYS A 122 3.68 -3.19 6.34
N ARG A 123 4.50 -2.15 6.14
CA ARG A 123 5.57 -1.79 7.09
C ARG A 123 5.03 -1.40 8.46
N LEU A 124 3.90 -0.69 8.50
CA LEU A 124 3.25 -0.32 9.75
C LEU A 124 2.65 -1.55 10.45
N GLU A 125 1.96 -2.42 9.71
CA GLU A 125 1.43 -3.68 10.27
C GLU A 125 2.54 -4.55 10.89
N ASP A 126 3.68 -4.70 10.21
CA ASP A 126 4.79 -5.49 10.74
C ASP A 126 5.36 -4.86 12.02
N THR A 127 5.46 -3.53 12.07
CA THR A 127 6.05 -2.80 13.21
C THR A 127 5.14 -2.76 14.43
N TYR A 128 3.83 -2.91 14.23
CA TYR A 128 2.80 -2.77 15.26
C TYR A 128 1.79 -3.92 15.16
N PRO A 129 2.20 -5.16 15.49
CA PRO A 129 1.37 -6.35 15.30
C PRO A 129 0.05 -6.32 16.08
N ASP A 130 0.01 -5.59 17.20
CA ASP A 130 -1.18 -5.45 18.05
C ASP A 130 -2.11 -4.28 17.63
N ARG A 131 -1.83 -3.60 16.51
CA ARG A 131 -2.65 -2.51 16.00
C ARG A 131 -3.14 -2.79 14.59
N HIS A 132 -4.40 -2.45 14.36
CA HIS A 132 -4.98 -2.48 13.03
C HIS A 132 -4.74 -1.13 12.34
N PHE A 133 -4.22 -1.16 11.11
CA PHE A 133 -4.05 0.05 10.30
C PHE A 133 -5.08 0.09 9.18
N GLU A 134 -5.57 1.30 8.89
CA GLU A 134 -6.33 1.57 7.67
C GLU A 134 -5.59 2.67 6.92
N VAL A 135 -4.91 2.34 5.82
CA VAL A 135 -4.21 3.31 4.97
C VAL A 135 -4.98 3.49 3.66
N VAL A 136 -5.64 4.64 3.52
CA VAL A 136 -6.59 4.91 2.43
C VAL A 136 -6.01 5.95 1.49
N ASN A 137 -5.67 5.54 0.28
CA ASN A 137 -5.15 6.44 -0.76
C ASN A 137 -6.30 7.18 -1.45
N THR A 138 -6.38 8.51 -1.25
CA THR A 138 -7.44 9.36 -1.80
C THR A 138 -7.13 9.92 -3.20
N ALA A 139 -6.00 9.53 -3.80
CA ALA A 139 -5.48 10.20 -4.98
C ALA A 139 -6.18 9.76 -6.29
N ILE A 140 -6.27 10.69 -7.24
CA ILE A 140 -6.55 10.41 -8.66
C ILE A 140 -5.52 11.14 -9.52
N THR A 141 -5.40 10.77 -10.79
CA THR A 141 -4.45 11.42 -11.70
C THR A 141 -4.86 12.87 -11.99
N ALA A 142 -3.91 13.70 -12.41
CA ALA A 142 -4.19 15.04 -12.95
C ALA A 142 -4.92 16.06 -12.02
N ILE A 143 -4.90 15.89 -10.70
CA ILE A 143 -5.47 16.85 -9.72
C ILE A 143 -4.40 17.66 -9.00
N ASN A 144 -4.82 18.78 -8.39
CA ASN A 144 -3.97 19.75 -7.70
C ASN A 144 -4.56 20.18 -6.34
N SER A 145 -3.94 21.16 -5.69
CA SER A 145 -4.33 21.64 -4.35
C SER A 145 -5.81 22.08 -4.20
N HIS A 146 -6.51 22.42 -5.29
CA HIS A 146 -7.96 22.71 -5.24
C HIS A 146 -8.78 21.47 -4.86
N THR A 147 -8.49 20.35 -5.51
CA THR A 147 -9.15 19.06 -5.24
C THR A 147 -8.81 18.56 -3.85
N LEU A 148 -7.54 18.63 -3.46
CA LEU A 148 -7.11 18.21 -2.13
C LEU A 148 -7.84 19.00 -1.04
N LEU A 149 -7.98 20.32 -1.20
CA LEU A 149 -8.74 21.14 -0.26
C LEU A 149 -10.23 20.76 -0.19
N ASP A 150 -10.84 20.34 -1.30
CA ASP A 150 -12.25 19.92 -1.30
C ASP A 150 -12.45 18.62 -0.51
N TYR A 151 -11.59 17.62 -0.74
CA TYR A 151 -11.61 16.32 -0.06
C TYR A 151 -11.56 16.41 1.48
N THR A 152 -10.91 17.44 2.03
CA THR A 152 -10.78 17.61 3.50
C THR A 152 -12.12 17.54 4.24
N ARG A 153 -13.22 18.05 3.65
CA ARG A 153 -14.54 18.06 4.30
C ARG A 153 -15.10 16.67 4.53
N GLU A 154 -14.81 15.74 3.62
CA GLU A 154 -15.29 14.38 3.68
C GLU A 154 -14.35 13.51 4.50
N ILE A 155 -13.03 13.67 4.33
CA ILE A 155 -12.02 12.92 5.09
C ILE A 155 -12.19 13.11 6.61
N ILE A 156 -12.42 14.36 7.07
CA ILE A 156 -12.60 14.66 8.50
C ILE A 156 -13.78 13.90 9.12
N ARG A 157 -14.80 13.52 8.33
CA ARG A 157 -15.99 12.81 8.84
C ARG A 157 -15.72 11.35 9.22
N TYR A 158 -14.54 10.84 8.88
CA TYR A 158 -14.15 9.45 9.11
C TYR A 158 -13.04 9.31 10.15
N ASP A 159 -12.88 10.29 11.04
CA ASP A 159 -12.01 10.23 12.23
C ASP A 159 -10.55 9.79 11.94
N PRO A 160 -9.85 10.48 11.02
CA PRO A 160 -8.47 10.15 10.70
C PRO A 160 -7.53 10.42 11.89
N ASP A 161 -6.55 9.54 12.11
CA ASP A 161 -5.45 9.77 13.05
C ASP A 161 -4.27 10.49 12.41
N ALA A 162 -4.12 10.40 11.09
CA ALA A 162 -3.08 11.09 10.35
C ALA A 162 -3.47 11.33 8.88
N ILE A 163 -2.94 12.42 8.32
CA ILE A 163 -3.02 12.72 6.88
C ILE A 163 -1.60 12.75 6.31
N LEU A 164 -1.36 12.09 5.18
CA LEU A 164 -0.10 12.19 4.44
C LEU A 164 -0.35 12.97 3.15
N VAL A 165 0.50 13.93 2.84
CA VAL A 165 0.36 14.75 1.63
C VAL A 165 1.64 14.74 0.81
N TYR A 166 1.53 14.33 -0.45
CA TYR A 166 2.55 14.51 -1.49
C TYR A 166 1.90 15.21 -2.70
N ALA A 167 2.10 16.52 -2.83
CA ALA A 167 1.43 17.33 -3.84
C ALA A 167 2.24 18.57 -4.23
N GLY A 168 2.13 18.98 -5.51
CA GLY A 168 2.77 20.19 -6.03
C GLY A 168 3.10 20.17 -7.53
N HIS A 169 3.21 18.98 -8.15
CA HIS A 169 3.55 18.87 -9.58
C HIS A 169 2.46 19.40 -10.52
N ASN A 170 1.19 19.33 -10.12
CA ASN A 170 0.05 19.59 -10.99
C ASN A 170 -0.59 20.98 -10.82
N GLU A 171 0.05 21.91 -10.11
CA GLU A 171 -0.56 23.23 -9.81
C GLU A 171 -0.81 24.08 -11.07
N PHE A 172 -0.06 23.82 -12.15
CA PHE A 172 -0.21 24.49 -13.43
C PHE A 172 -1.27 23.83 -14.32
N TYR A 173 -1.11 22.52 -14.58
CA TYR A 173 -1.87 21.81 -15.60
C TYR A 173 -3.01 20.94 -15.07
N GLY A 174 -3.00 20.59 -13.78
CA GLY A 174 -4.06 19.78 -13.16
C GLY A 174 -5.44 20.43 -13.24
N ALA A 175 -6.50 19.71 -12.88
CA ALA A 175 -7.87 20.21 -12.94
C ALA A 175 -8.00 21.56 -12.22
N PHE A 176 -8.62 22.56 -12.86
CA PHE A 176 -8.66 23.96 -12.39
C PHE A 176 -7.33 24.72 -12.26
N GLY A 177 -6.22 24.12 -12.71
CA GLY A 177 -4.89 24.74 -12.76
C GLY A 177 -4.87 25.97 -13.67
N VAL A 178 -3.96 26.90 -13.42
CA VAL A 178 -3.90 28.21 -14.10
C VAL A 178 -3.68 28.09 -15.62
N ALA A 179 -3.09 26.99 -16.08
CA ALA A 179 -2.75 26.71 -17.47
C ALA A 179 -3.46 25.44 -17.99
N SER A 180 -4.57 25.04 -17.36
CA SER A 180 -5.32 23.84 -17.70
C SER A 180 -6.47 24.09 -18.68
N ASN A 181 -6.73 23.14 -19.57
CA ASN A 181 -7.94 23.09 -20.42
C ASN A 181 -9.22 22.80 -19.61
N GLU A 182 -9.06 22.35 -18.35
CA GLU A 182 -10.10 22.20 -17.33
C GLU A 182 -10.15 23.41 -16.37
N SER A 183 -9.54 24.55 -16.74
CA SER A 183 -9.67 25.80 -15.98
C SER A 183 -11.04 26.43 -16.17
N MET A 184 -11.50 27.17 -15.14
CA MET A 184 -12.81 27.84 -15.17
C MET A 184 -12.73 29.31 -14.75
N SER A 185 -12.03 29.64 -13.66
CA SER A 185 -11.88 31.04 -13.22
C SER A 185 -10.48 31.37 -12.73
N LYS A 186 -10.03 32.59 -13.01
CA LYS A 186 -8.84 33.19 -12.39
C LYS A 186 -9.09 33.59 -10.92
N ILE A 187 -10.35 33.66 -10.48
CA ILE A 187 -10.73 34.01 -9.11
C ILE A 187 -10.89 32.74 -8.26
N ARG A 188 -9.99 32.55 -7.28
CA ARG A 188 -9.99 31.40 -6.39
C ARG A 188 -11.34 31.17 -5.67
N ALA A 189 -11.97 32.24 -5.21
CA ALA A 189 -13.25 32.15 -4.51
C ALA A 189 -14.37 31.56 -5.38
N LEU A 190 -14.38 31.87 -6.68
CA LEU A 190 -15.35 31.32 -7.63
C LEU A 190 -15.11 29.84 -7.91
N THR A 191 -13.85 29.41 -8.05
CA THR A 191 -13.51 27.98 -8.17
C THR A 191 -13.98 27.21 -6.93
N ARG A 192 -13.76 27.74 -5.73
CA ARG A 192 -14.22 27.12 -4.48
C ARG A 192 -15.74 27.10 -4.35
N ALA A 193 -16.42 28.17 -4.76
CA ALA A 193 -17.88 28.24 -4.76
C ALA A 193 -18.45 27.20 -5.72
N HIS A 194 -17.89 27.07 -6.93
CA HIS A 194 -18.29 26.04 -7.89
C HIS A 194 -18.16 24.63 -7.32
N LEU A 195 -17.01 24.27 -6.75
CA LEU A 195 -16.81 22.94 -6.18
C LEU A 195 -17.78 22.64 -5.03
N ALA A 196 -18.09 23.63 -4.19
CA ALA A 196 -19.10 23.48 -3.14
C ALA A 196 -20.53 23.38 -3.68
N LEU A 197 -20.84 24.08 -4.78
CA LEU A 197 -22.17 24.04 -5.41
C LEU A 197 -22.39 22.75 -6.22
N MET A 198 -21.32 22.08 -6.66
CA MET A 198 -21.41 20.79 -7.36
C MET A 198 -22.10 19.69 -6.53
N ASP A 199 -22.16 19.84 -5.21
CA ASP A 199 -22.89 18.94 -4.31
C ASP A 199 -24.43 19.08 -4.40
N LEU A 200 -24.93 20.13 -5.09
CA LEU A 200 -26.35 20.43 -5.28
C LEU A 200 -26.82 19.98 -6.66
N ARG A 201 -27.87 19.16 -6.72
CA ARG A 201 -28.43 18.62 -7.96
C ARG A 201 -28.97 19.71 -8.88
N PHE A 202 -29.62 20.74 -8.34
CA PHE A 202 -30.11 21.85 -9.16
C PHE A 202 -28.97 22.64 -9.80
N TYR A 203 -27.81 22.76 -9.14
CA TYR A 203 -26.65 23.43 -9.72
C TYR A 203 -26.04 22.60 -10.85
N GLN A 204 -25.96 21.27 -10.68
CA GLN A 204 -25.57 20.37 -11.76
C GLN A 204 -26.55 20.50 -12.95
N LEU A 205 -27.86 20.54 -12.71
CA LEU A 205 -28.88 20.77 -13.74
C LEU A 205 -28.63 22.08 -14.48
N PHE A 206 -28.44 23.18 -13.76
CA PHE A 206 -28.16 24.49 -14.34
C PHE A 206 -26.87 24.48 -15.19
N ARG A 207 -25.79 23.88 -14.67
CA ARG A 207 -24.52 23.70 -15.38
C ARG A 207 -24.70 22.90 -16.67
N ASN A 208 -25.45 21.80 -16.61
CA ASN A 208 -25.70 20.91 -17.75
C ASN A 208 -26.57 21.61 -18.81
N LEU A 209 -27.57 22.39 -18.40
CA LEU A 209 -28.39 23.21 -19.30
C LEU A 209 -27.53 24.24 -20.04
N ILE A 210 -26.71 25.02 -19.31
CA ILE A 210 -25.79 25.98 -19.94
C ILE A 210 -24.84 25.27 -20.91
N GLY A 211 -24.24 24.16 -20.49
CA GLY A 211 -23.36 23.35 -21.34
C GLY A 211 -24.05 22.93 -22.64
N SER A 212 -25.27 22.42 -22.55
CA SER A 212 -26.04 21.96 -23.71
C SER A 212 -26.39 23.09 -24.69
N VAL A 213 -26.63 24.31 -24.19
CA VAL A 213 -26.90 25.49 -25.00
C VAL A 213 -25.62 25.96 -25.70
N MET A 214 -24.50 26.03 -24.97
CA MET A 214 -23.20 26.41 -25.54
C MET A 214 -22.74 25.46 -26.64
N ASP A 215 -22.93 24.15 -26.44
CA ASP A 215 -22.55 23.11 -27.41
C ASP A 215 -23.39 23.19 -28.70
N ARG A 216 -24.67 23.60 -28.61
CA ARG A 216 -25.57 23.79 -29.77
C ARG A 216 -25.30 25.08 -30.55
N THR A 217 -24.71 26.10 -29.93
CA THR A 217 -24.44 27.41 -30.56
C THR A 217 -23.11 27.52 -31.32
N GLY A 218 -22.41 26.42 -31.56
CA GLY A 218 -21.33 26.36 -32.57
C GLY A 218 -19.96 26.91 -32.17
N SER A 219 -19.63 26.95 -30.87
CA SER A 219 -18.27 27.37 -30.41
C SER A 219 -17.31 26.21 -30.10
N ALA A 220 -17.79 24.96 -30.09
CA ALA A 220 -16.94 23.78 -29.84
C ALA A 220 -16.49 23.14 -31.16
N ARG A 221 -15.41 23.65 -31.76
CA ARG A 221 -14.60 22.79 -32.64
C ARG A 221 -14.06 21.65 -31.76
N LYS A 222 -14.65 20.46 -31.89
CA LYS A 222 -14.08 19.19 -31.41
C LYS A 222 -12.89 18.82 -32.29
N ASP A 223 -11.81 19.59 -32.21
CA ASP A 223 -10.51 19.04 -32.57
C ASP A 223 -10.13 18.14 -31.40
N ALA A 224 -10.48 16.86 -31.50
CA ALA A 224 -10.10 15.87 -30.51
C ALA A 224 -8.57 15.81 -30.49
N VAL A 225 -7.94 16.48 -29.51
CA VAL A 225 -6.50 16.40 -29.31
C VAL A 225 -6.18 14.95 -28.93
N HIS A 226 -5.80 14.14 -29.91
CA HIS A 226 -5.33 12.78 -29.70
C HIS A 226 -3.98 12.80 -28.97
N GLY A 227 -3.85 11.94 -27.96
CA GLY A 227 -2.61 11.76 -27.17
C GLY A 227 -2.87 11.54 -25.68
N THR A 228 -1.80 11.62 -24.89
CA THR A 228 -1.81 11.40 -23.44
C THR A 228 -2.67 12.44 -22.69
N LEU A 229 -3.08 12.12 -21.46
CA LEU A 229 -3.78 13.07 -20.59
C LEU A 229 -2.95 14.36 -20.38
N MET A 230 -1.63 14.25 -20.21
CA MET A 230 -0.72 15.40 -20.13
C MET A 230 -0.87 16.36 -21.33
N LYS A 231 -0.87 15.83 -22.56
CA LYS A 231 -1.06 16.62 -23.78
C LYS A 231 -2.43 17.28 -23.83
N ARG A 232 -3.48 16.58 -23.38
CA ARG A 232 -4.86 17.06 -23.39
C ARG A 232 -5.12 18.13 -22.32
N MET A 233 -4.40 18.09 -21.19
CA MET A 233 -4.60 19.04 -20.09
C MET A 233 -3.98 20.41 -20.32
N ALA A 234 -2.84 20.52 -21.00
CA ALA A 234 -2.12 21.78 -21.13
C ALA A 234 -2.82 22.75 -22.11
N ALA A 235 -3.30 23.88 -21.60
CA ALA A 235 -3.82 25.00 -22.40
C ALA A 235 -2.68 25.95 -22.82
N SER A 236 -1.79 26.29 -21.88
CA SER A 236 -0.65 27.18 -22.12
C SER A 236 0.66 26.41 -21.99
N ARG A 237 1.40 26.32 -23.09
CA ARG A 237 2.50 25.36 -23.23
C ARG A 237 3.87 25.88 -22.77
N ASN A 238 3.98 27.17 -22.44
CA ASN A 238 5.20 27.77 -21.90
C ASN A 238 4.83 28.79 -20.80
N ILE A 239 5.36 28.58 -19.60
CA ILE A 239 5.10 29.37 -18.39
C ILE A 239 6.46 29.76 -17.79
N PRO A 240 7.03 30.92 -18.19
CA PRO A 240 8.32 31.37 -17.68
C PRO A 240 8.35 31.49 -16.16
N LEU A 241 9.55 31.36 -15.57
CA LEU A 241 9.73 31.60 -14.14
C LEU A 241 9.33 33.04 -13.80
N ASP A 242 8.66 33.22 -12.66
CA ASP A 242 8.18 34.51 -12.19
C ASP A 242 7.17 35.24 -13.10
N SER A 243 6.57 34.57 -14.09
CA SER A 243 5.44 35.13 -14.84
C SER A 243 4.22 35.35 -13.94
N ASP A 244 3.23 36.11 -14.41
CA ASP A 244 1.99 36.34 -13.65
C ASP A 244 1.23 35.03 -13.42
N GLU A 245 1.18 34.13 -14.42
CA GLU A 245 0.63 32.78 -14.27
C GLU A 245 1.40 31.96 -13.24
N TYR A 246 2.73 32.08 -13.22
CA TYR A 246 3.58 31.39 -12.25
C TYR A 246 3.29 31.84 -10.82
N ARG A 247 3.35 33.15 -10.55
CA ARG A 247 3.05 33.71 -9.24
C ARG A 247 1.62 33.40 -8.79
N LEU A 248 0.67 33.42 -9.72
CA LEU A 248 -0.71 33.06 -9.42
C LEU A 248 -0.84 31.57 -9.01
N ALA A 249 -0.13 30.67 -9.67
CA ALA A 249 -0.12 29.24 -9.32
C ALA A 249 0.48 29.02 -7.93
N MET A 250 1.64 29.60 -7.63
CA MET A 250 2.31 29.46 -6.33
C MET A 250 1.49 30.04 -5.19
N ASN A 251 0.92 31.23 -5.39
CA ASN A 251 0.03 31.85 -4.41
C ASN A 251 -1.22 31.00 -4.14
N ARG A 252 -1.83 30.40 -5.19
CA ARG A 252 -2.98 29.50 -5.02
C ARG A 252 -2.60 28.23 -4.28
N PHE A 253 -1.47 27.62 -4.61
CA PHE A 253 -0.95 26.45 -3.93
C PHE A 253 -0.79 26.73 -2.45
N GLU A 254 -0.08 27.81 -2.09
CA GLU A 254 0.11 28.24 -0.70
C GLU A 254 -1.23 28.48 0.02
N GLN A 255 -2.15 29.23 -0.58
CA GLN A 255 -3.47 29.52 0.00
C GLN A 255 -4.35 28.27 0.17
N ASN A 256 -4.27 27.32 -0.75
CA ASN A 256 -5.05 26.08 -0.69
C ASN A 256 -4.46 25.13 0.35
N MET A 257 -3.14 24.94 0.34
CA MET A 257 -2.44 24.10 1.30
C MET A 257 -2.55 24.66 2.72
N GLY A 258 -2.38 25.96 2.92
CA GLY A 258 -2.61 26.59 4.23
C GLY A 258 -4.06 26.44 4.71
N ALA A 259 -5.04 26.54 3.82
CA ALA A 259 -6.45 26.29 4.17
C ALA A 259 -6.73 24.81 4.51
N LEU A 260 -6.06 23.88 3.83
CA LEU A 260 -6.15 22.44 4.09
C LEU A 260 -5.55 22.13 5.47
N LEU A 261 -4.34 22.61 5.75
CA LEU A 261 -3.65 22.41 7.03
C LEU A 261 -4.44 23.01 8.18
N ARG A 262 -4.98 24.22 8.01
CA ARG A 262 -5.84 24.86 9.02
C ARG A 262 -7.09 24.03 9.37
N ARG A 263 -7.69 23.34 8.39
CA ARG A 263 -8.88 22.49 8.63
C ARG A 263 -8.54 21.27 9.47
N PHE A 264 -7.41 20.62 9.20
CA PHE A 264 -6.96 19.47 9.96
C PHE A 264 -6.44 19.86 11.35
N ALA A 265 -5.64 20.93 11.44
CA ALA A 265 -5.17 21.47 12.71
C ALA A 265 -6.33 21.92 13.63
N GLY A 266 -7.39 22.52 13.08
CA GLY A 266 -8.60 22.87 13.84
C GLY A 266 -9.43 21.68 14.34
N LYS A 267 -8.99 20.45 14.03
CA LYS A 267 -9.56 19.18 14.49
C LYS A 267 -8.52 18.30 15.19
N ASP A 268 -7.33 18.86 15.49
CA ASP A 268 -6.21 18.15 16.10
C ASP A 268 -5.76 16.91 15.31
N ILE A 269 -5.95 16.92 13.98
CA ILE A 269 -5.53 15.85 13.08
C ILE A 269 -4.12 16.19 12.57
N PRO A 270 -3.09 15.39 12.90
CA PRO A 270 -1.72 15.64 12.45
C PRO A 270 -1.57 15.39 10.94
N VAL A 271 -0.81 16.26 10.29
CA VAL A 271 -0.51 16.17 8.85
C VAL A 271 0.98 15.94 8.65
N PHE A 272 1.33 14.89 7.90
CA PHE A 272 2.67 14.61 7.40
C PHE A 272 2.79 15.23 6.01
N LEU A 273 3.48 16.37 5.92
CA LEU A 273 3.60 17.15 4.70
C LEU A 273 4.94 16.88 4.03
N SER A 274 4.90 16.24 2.86
CA SER A 274 6.09 15.83 2.11
C SER A 274 6.53 16.86 1.11
N GLU A 275 7.84 17.06 1.05
CA GLU A 275 8.50 17.62 -0.14
C GLU A 275 8.21 16.77 -1.37
N VAL A 276 8.24 17.39 -2.55
CA VAL A 276 8.12 16.72 -3.84
C VAL A 276 9.49 16.57 -4.50
N VAL A 277 9.66 15.47 -5.25
CA VAL A 277 10.89 15.11 -5.95
C VAL A 277 10.63 14.90 -7.43
N SER A 278 11.66 15.11 -8.25
CA SER A 278 11.57 14.95 -9.70
C SER A 278 12.91 14.50 -10.26
N ASN A 279 12.90 13.96 -11.47
CA ASN A 279 14.11 13.64 -12.19
C ASN A 279 14.73 14.92 -12.75
N ILE A 280 15.87 15.31 -12.16
CA ILE A 280 16.59 16.53 -12.54
C ILE A 280 17.72 16.25 -13.53
N LYS A 281 18.28 15.04 -13.51
CA LYS A 281 19.48 14.69 -14.27
C LYS A 281 19.18 14.16 -15.66
N ASP A 282 18.27 13.20 -15.78
CA ASP A 282 18.11 12.40 -17.00
C ASP A 282 16.92 12.87 -17.87
N ILE A 283 16.21 13.91 -17.41
CA ILE A 283 15.16 14.58 -18.17
C ILE A 283 15.63 15.98 -18.56
N LYS A 284 15.92 16.11 -19.86
CA LYS A 284 16.15 17.40 -20.52
C LYS A 284 14.97 18.34 -20.27
N PRO A 285 15.19 19.67 -20.22
CA PRO A 285 14.09 20.61 -20.13
C PRO A 285 13.02 20.37 -21.20
N LEU A 286 11.78 20.26 -20.76
CA LEU A 286 10.63 19.90 -21.57
C LEU A 286 10.25 21.06 -22.51
N SER A 287 10.47 22.31 -22.10
CA SER A 287 10.32 23.49 -22.98
C SER A 287 11.24 23.40 -24.20
N ALA A 288 12.52 23.15 -23.98
CA ALA A 288 13.49 23.00 -25.07
C ALA A 288 13.22 21.74 -25.92
N THR A 289 12.89 20.62 -25.28
CA THR A 289 12.60 19.35 -25.97
C THR A 289 11.37 19.45 -26.88
N SER A 290 10.30 20.06 -26.40
CA SER A 290 9.04 20.15 -27.15
C SER A 290 8.99 21.28 -28.17
N SER A 291 9.80 22.33 -28.01
CA SER A 291 9.93 23.39 -29.02
C SER A 291 11.01 23.12 -30.07
N GLY A 292 12.00 22.29 -29.73
CA GLY A 292 13.21 22.12 -30.52
C GLY A 292 14.17 23.31 -30.44
N VAL A 293 13.93 24.27 -29.55
CA VAL A 293 14.73 25.49 -29.39
C VAL A 293 15.48 25.45 -28.06
N GLU A 294 16.78 25.69 -28.10
CA GLU A 294 17.62 25.83 -26.91
C GLU A 294 17.30 27.14 -26.19
N ASP A 295 16.82 27.06 -24.95
CA ASP A 295 16.47 28.20 -24.10
C ASP A 295 17.38 28.29 -22.85
N ALA A 296 17.07 29.21 -21.93
CA ALA A 296 17.84 29.37 -20.70
C ALA A 296 17.89 28.08 -19.85
N SER A 297 16.81 27.30 -19.84
CA SER A 297 16.73 26.04 -19.12
C SER A 297 17.66 25.00 -19.74
N TRP A 298 17.75 24.95 -21.07
CA TRP A 298 18.70 24.10 -21.79
C TRP A 298 20.15 24.48 -21.49
N ASN A 299 20.48 25.77 -21.49
CA ASN A 299 21.83 26.25 -21.20
C ASN A 299 22.28 25.86 -19.79
N ALA A 300 21.40 25.99 -18.79
CA ALA A 300 21.66 25.52 -17.42
C ALA A 300 21.86 23.99 -17.39
N TYR A 301 21.03 23.22 -18.09
CA TYR A 301 21.14 21.77 -18.19
C TYR A 301 22.46 21.31 -18.84
N ALA A 302 22.87 21.98 -19.92
CA ALA A 302 24.13 21.69 -20.61
C ALA A 302 25.35 21.94 -19.71
N ARG A 303 25.36 23.07 -18.98
CA ARG A 303 26.39 23.39 -17.98
C ARG A 303 26.40 22.37 -16.84
N ALA A 304 25.23 21.91 -16.40
CA ALA A 304 25.12 20.87 -15.38
C ALA A 304 25.78 19.56 -15.84
N GLY A 305 25.55 19.16 -17.09
CA GLY A 305 26.19 17.99 -17.69
C GLY A 305 27.72 18.10 -17.79
N GLN A 306 28.23 19.30 -18.12
CA GLN A 306 29.67 19.57 -18.14
C GLN A 306 30.29 19.46 -16.74
N ALA A 307 29.70 20.12 -15.74
CA ALA A 307 30.15 20.03 -14.35
C ALA A 307 30.10 18.57 -13.83
N PHE A 308 29.05 17.81 -14.19
CA PHE A 308 28.94 16.41 -13.82
C PHE A 308 30.07 15.56 -14.41
N ALA A 309 30.41 15.77 -15.70
CA ALA A 309 31.50 15.07 -16.37
C ALA A 309 32.88 15.41 -15.79
N GLN A 310 33.03 16.59 -15.17
CA GLN A 310 34.24 17.04 -14.50
C GLN A 310 34.35 16.58 -13.04
N GLY A 311 33.33 15.90 -12.50
CA GLY A 311 33.29 15.48 -11.09
C GLY A 311 32.85 16.58 -10.13
N GLU A 312 32.40 17.73 -10.63
CA GLU A 312 31.90 18.87 -9.85
C GLU A 312 30.42 18.66 -9.46
N TYR A 313 30.15 17.61 -8.67
CA TYR A 313 28.78 17.14 -8.45
C TYR A 313 27.86 18.14 -7.75
N GLU A 314 28.37 18.95 -6.81
CA GLU A 314 27.55 19.98 -6.14
C GLU A 314 27.14 21.10 -7.11
N THR A 315 28.08 21.55 -7.95
CA THR A 315 27.81 22.53 -9.01
C THR A 315 26.82 21.97 -10.03
N ALA A 316 27.04 20.73 -10.48
CA ALA A 316 26.14 20.05 -11.40
C ALA A 316 24.73 19.94 -10.83
N ARG A 317 24.61 19.55 -9.56
CA ARG A 317 23.33 19.45 -8.86
C ARG A 317 22.60 20.80 -8.84
N ALA A 318 23.27 21.88 -8.43
CA ALA A 318 22.68 23.22 -8.42
C ALA A 318 22.18 23.64 -9.81
N LEU A 319 22.99 23.43 -10.86
CA LEU A 319 22.64 23.75 -12.25
C LEU A 319 21.48 22.88 -12.79
N TYR A 320 21.38 21.61 -12.39
CA TYR A 320 20.23 20.76 -12.75
C TYR A 320 18.93 21.26 -12.11
N TYR A 321 18.98 21.73 -10.87
CA TYR A 321 17.81 22.35 -10.22
C TYR A 321 17.45 23.69 -10.88
N GLU A 322 18.45 24.51 -11.21
CA GLU A 322 18.24 25.75 -11.98
C GLU A 322 17.56 25.46 -13.33
N ALA A 323 18.06 24.47 -14.08
CA ALA A 323 17.47 24.05 -15.33
C ALA A 323 16.02 23.59 -15.18
N LYS A 324 15.70 22.82 -14.13
CA LYS A 324 14.33 22.42 -13.82
C LYS A 324 13.44 23.63 -13.55
N ASP A 325 13.90 24.60 -12.77
CA ASP A 325 13.07 25.75 -12.38
C ASP A 325 12.85 26.74 -13.52
N LEU A 326 13.82 26.85 -14.43
CA LEU A 326 13.73 27.62 -15.67
C LEU A 326 12.87 26.94 -16.76
N ASP A 327 12.61 25.64 -16.66
CA ASP A 327 11.82 24.88 -17.62
C ASP A 327 10.40 25.45 -17.72
N GLY A 328 10.07 25.98 -18.89
CA GLY A 328 8.78 26.63 -19.16
C GLY A 328 7.61 25.66 -19.26
N VAL A 329 7.87 24.36 -19.43
CA VAL A 329 6.83 23.33 -19.42
C VAL A 329 6.75 22.74 -18.01
N ARG A 330 5.86 23.32 -17.19
CA ARG A 330 5.82 23.13 -15.73
C ARG A 330 5.04 21.90 -15.25
N PHE A 331 5.44 20.72 -15.72
CA PHE A 331 5.01 19.46 -15.10
C PHE A 331 5.89 19.07 -13.90
N ARG A 332 7.16 19.52 -13.86
CA ARG A 332 8.01 19.42 -12.67
C ARG A 332 7.74 20.62 -11.76
N ALA A 333 7.65 20.36 -10.46
CA ALA A 333 7.49 21.42 -9.47
C ALA A 333 8.82 22.21 -9.34
N SER A 334 8.74 23.53 -9.20
CA SER A 334 9.90 24.37 -8.90
C SER A 334 10.35 24.17 -7.44
N GLU A 335 11.56 24.62 -7.08
CA GLU A 335 12.01 24.55 -5.68
C GLU A 335 11.17 25.44 -4.74
N GLU A 336 10.48 26.46 -5.27
CA GLU A 336 9.54 27.28 -4.51
C GLU A 336 8.41 26.46 -3.88
N VAL A 337 7.93 25.40 -4.55
CA VAL A 337 6.92 24.48 -3.99
C VAL A 337 7.42 23.85 -2.69
N ASN A 338 8.66 23.36 -2.67
CA ASN A 338 9.27 22.79 -1.47
C ASN A 338 9.54 23.85 -0.39
N GLN A 339 9.85 25.09 -0.78
CA GLN A 339 9.98 26.21 0.16
C GLN A 339 8.63 26.53 0.84
N ILE A 340 7.55 26.61 0.06
CA ILE A 340 6.17 26.79 0.55
C ILE A 340 5.79 25.65 1.50
N ILE A 341 6.04 24.40 1.12
CA ILE A 341 5.77 23.21 1.95
C ILE A 341 6.47 23.33 3.31
N ARG A 342 7.77 23.64 3.34
CA ARG A 342 8.52 23.81 4.60
C ARG A 342 7.99 24.99 5.42
N GLY A 343 7.62 26.08 4.78
CA GLY A 343 7.03 27.26 5.42
C GLY A 343 5.71 26.92 6.11
N LEU A 344 4.79 26.31 5.38
CA LEU A 344 3.48 25.89 5.87
C LEU A 344 3.59 24.81 6.96
N ALA A 345 4.54 23.88 6.85
CA ALA A 345 4.75 22.88 7.90
C ALA A 345 5.10 23.53 9.24
N ARG A 346 5.98 24.55 9.23
CA ARG A 346 6.31 25.34 10.43
C ARG A 346 5.13 26.18 10.92
N GLU A 347 4.40 26.83 10.02
CA GLU A 347 3.28 27.70 10.37
C GLU A 347 2.13 26.94 11.04
N TYR A 348 1.79 25.76 10.52
CA TYR A 348 0.64 24.98 10.98
C TYR A 348 0.99 23.80 11.89
N GLY A 349 2.27 23.62 12.24
CA GLY A 349 2.73 22.49 13.06
C GLY A 349 2.58 21.12 12.37
N ALA A 350 2.61 21.08 11.04
CA ALA A 350 2.60 19.82 10.30
C ALA A 350 3.98 19.12 10.41
N VAL A 351 3.99 17.80 10.44
CA VAL A 351 5.21 17.01 10.49
C VAL A 351 5.89 17.03 9.10
N PRO A 352 7.10 17.58 8.95
CA PRO A 352 7.78 17.61 7.66
C PRO A 352 8.28 16.21 7.28
N VAL A 353 8.08 15.82 6.02
CA VAL A 353 8.67 14.60 5.45
C VAL A 353 9.75 15.02 4.45
N PRO A 354 11.06 14.89 4.79
CA PRO A 354 12.18 15.40 4.00
C PRO A 354 12.48 14.50 2.80
N MET A 355 11.50 14.31 1.92
CA MET A 355 11.56 13.39 0.79
C MET A 355 12.74 13.69 -0.15
N ALA A 356 13.05 14.97 -0.38
CA ALA A 356 14.14 15.35 -1.27
C ALA A 356 15.50 14.92 -0.72
N ASP A 357 15.71 15.03 0.60
CA ASP A 357 16.94 14.55 1.23
C ASP A 357 17.04 13.01 1.17
N ARG A 358 15.92 12.29 1.36
CA ARG A 358 15.90 10.82 1.27
C ARG A 358 16.27 10.35 -0.14
N PHE A 359 15.68 10.94 -1.18
CA PHE A 359 15.99 10.61 -2.57
C PHE A 359 17.42 11.01 -2.94
N ARG A 360 17.92 12.14 -2.45
CA ARG A 360 19.30 12.57 -2.66
C ARG A 360 20.29 11.57 -2.07
N ALA A 361 20.07 11.16 -0.82
CA ALA A 361 20.95 10.22 -0.11
C ALA A 361 20.99 8.83 -0.78
N ALA A 362 19.90 8.41 -1.40
CA ALA A 362 19.82 7.14 -2.14
C ALA A 362 20.30 7.26 -3.60
N SER A 363 20.63 8.47 -4.06
CA SER A 363 21.09 8.71 -5.42
C SER A 363 22.61 8.69 -5.52
N PRO A 364 23.20 8.06 -6.55
CA PRO A 364 24.63 8.20 -6.83
C PRO A 364 25.03 9.66 -6.87
N VAL A 365 26.10 10.01 -6.14
CA VAL A 365 26.66 11.37 -6.02
C VAL A 365 25.64 12.45 -5.63
N GLY A 366 24.51 12.08 -5.02
CA GLY A 366 23.51 13.04 -4.55
C GLY A 366 22.66 13.71 -5.65
N ILE A 367 22.54 13.11 -6.83
CA ILE A 367 21.75 13.68 -7.94
C ILE A 367 20.61 12.72 -8.35
N ILE A 368 19.37 13.21 -8.31
CA ILE A 368 18.16 12.40 -8.60
C ILE A 368 17.99 12.21 -10.11
N GLY A 369 17.96 10.95 -10.54
CA GLY A 369 17.82 10.56 -11.94
C GLY A 369 16.99 9.29 -12.14
N ASN A 370 17.23 8.61 -13.26
CA ASN A 370 16.55 7.37 -13.64
C ASN A 370 16.79 6.20 -12.66
N ASN A 371 17.76 6.34 -11.76
CA ASN A 371 18.00 5.37 -10.70
C ASN A 371 16.83 5.28 -9.71
N LEU A 372 16.05 6.35 -9.53
CA LEU A 372 14.87 6.38 -8.64
C LEU A 372 13.59 6.83 -9.34
N MET A 373 13.67 7.31 -10.58
CA MET A 373 12.55 7.87 -11.33
C MET A 373 12.37 7.12 -12.65
N THR A 374 11.13 6.86 -13.06
CA THR A 374 10.84 6.30 -14.39
C THR A 374 10.95 7.36 -15.49
N GLU A 375 10.61 8.60 -15.13
CA GLU A 375 10.50 9.75 -16.04
C GLU A 375 10.58 11.06 -15.22
N HIS A 376 9.91 12.16 -15.62
CA HIS A 376 10.09 13.49 -14.99
C HIS A 376 9.66 13.60 -13.52
N VAL A 377 8.60 12.91 -13.07
CA VAL A 377 8.03 13.03 -11.70
C VAL A 377 7.57 11.70 -11.09
N HIS A 378 7.48 10.63 -11.86
CA HIS A 378 7.02 9.34 -11.36
C HIS A 378 8.18 8.46 -10.88
N PRO A 379 8.16 8.01 -9.61
CA PRO A 379 9.19 7.13 -9.06
C PRO A 379 9.19 5.78 -9.79
N ASN A 380 10.38 5.16 -9.91
CA ASN A 380 10.49 3.75 -10.28
C ASN A 380 10.19 2.84 -9.08
N ILE A 381 10.48 1.55 -9.20
CA ILE A 381 10.23 0.59 -8.12
C ILE A 381 10.98 1.03 -6.86
N GLU A 382 12.28 1.28 -6.96
CA GLU A 382 13.13 1.74 -5.86
C GLU A 382 12.61 3.05 -5.25
N GLY A 383 12.23 4.01 -6.10
CA GLY A 383 11.64 5.28 -5.67
C GLY A 383 10.35 5.10 -4.86
N ASN A 384 9.48 4.17 -5.22
CA ASN A 384 8.25 3.90 -4.45
C ASN A 384 8.55 3.34 -3.05
N PHE A 385 9.53 2.45 -2.92
CA PHE A 385 9.96 1.96 -1.59
C PHE A 385 10.62 3.06 -0.75
N LEU A 386 11.40 3.95 -1.37
CA LEU A 386 11.98 5.10 -0.67
C LEU A 386 10.93 6.12 -0.24
N MET A 387 9.89 6.35 -1.04
CA MET A 387 8.76 7.18 -0.63
C MET A 387 8.06 6.59 0.59
N ALA A 388 7.78 5.29 0.57
CA ALA A 388 7.21 4.59 1.72
C ALA A 388 8.12 4.70 2.95
N ASP A 389 9.44 4.60 2.77
CA ASP A 389 10.41 4.74 3.85
C ASP A 389 10.49 6.14 4.46
N ALA A 390 10.40 7.19 3.64
CA ALA A 390 10.38 8.57 4.12
C ALA A 390 9.19 8.82 5.04
N PHE A 391 7.99 8.42 4.60
CA PHE A 391 6.77 8.56 5.40
C PHE A 391 6.79 7.64 6.63
N TYR A 392 7.20 6.38 6.48
CA TYR A 392 7.32 5.44 7.60
C TYR A 392 8.19 6.00 8.71
N ARG A 393 9.38 6.53 8.37
CA ARG A 393 10.29 7.11 9.37
C ARG A 393 9.71 8.33 10.07
N ALA A 394 9.00 9.19 9.35
CA ALA A 394 8.33 10.33 9.95
C ALA A 394 7.24 9.88 10.94
N ILE A 395 6.46 8.85 10.60
CA ILE A 395 5.42 8.28 11.45
C ILE A 395 6.01 7.63 12.70
N ILE A 396 7.06 6.80 12.56
CA ILE A 396 7.72 6.19 13.72
C ILE A 396 8.33 7.27 14.63
N ALA A 397 8.97 8.29 14.04
CA ALA A 397 9.58 9.38 14.80
C ALA A 397 8.56 10.27 15.53
N SER A 398 7.32 10.36 15.03
CA SER A 398 6.27 11.14 15.70
C SER A 398 5.71 10.44 16.95
N GLY A 399 5.86 9.11 17.06
CA GLY A 399 5.30 8.32 18.13
C GLY A 399 3.77 8.25 18.16
N LEU A 400 3.09 8.77 17.12
CA LEU A 400 1.61 8.83 17.09
C LEU A 400 0.94 7.45 17.17
N PRO A 401 1.43 6.40 16.49
CA PRO A 401 0.86 5.07 16.65
C PRO A 401 1.27 4.38 17.96
N GLY A 402 2.03 5.03 18.85
CA GLY A 402 2.57 4.44 20.08
C GLY A 402 3.94 3.79 19.91
N GLU A 403 4.33 2.96 20.88
CA GLU A 403 5.64 2.32 20.93
C GLU A 403 5.80 1.26 19.82
N ALA A 404 6.83 1.44 18.99
CA ALA A 404 7.15 0.53 17.90
C ALA A 404 7.86 -0.72 18.43
N ASP A 405 7.48 -1.89 17.93
CA ASP A 405 8.24 -3.11 18.19
C ASP A 405 9.56 -3.06 17.39
N ARG A 406 10.65 -2.75 18.10
CA ARG A 406 11.98 -2.58 17.50
C ARG A 406 12.50 -3.87 16.86
N GLU A 407 12.05 -5.04 17.31
CA GLU A 407 12.48 -6.33 16.77
C GLU A 407 11.84 -6.61 15.41
N GLN A 408 10.69 -6.01 15.13
CA GLN A 408 9.98 -6.15 13.87
C GLN A 408 10.36 -5.09 12.83
N ILE A 409 11.08 -4.03 13.22
CA ILE A 409 11.54 -3.03 12.27
C ILE A 409 12.48 -3.67 11.23
N ARG A 410 12.15 -3.51 9.95
CA ARG A 410 12.96 -3.94 8.81
C ARG A 410 13.33 -2.74 7.93
N PRO A 411 14.53 -2.75 7.32
CA PRO A 411 14.93 -1.72 6.36
C PRO A 411 14.07 -1.82 5.08
N TRP A 412 13.95 -0.74 4.31
CA TRP A 412 13.09 -0.73 3.12
C TRP A 412 13.56 -1.72 2.04
N GLU A 413 14.87 -2.00 2.00
CA GLU A 413 15.51 -2.97 1.13
C GLU A 413 14.96 -4.38 1.35
N TYR A 414 14.62 -4.73 2.60
CA TYR A 414 13.98 -6.01 2.93
C TYR A 414 12.64 -6.15 2.21
N TYR A 415 11.80 -5.11 2.28
CA TYR A 415 10.51 -5.10 1.58
C TYR A 415 10.73 -5.14 0.07
N ARG A 416 11.66 -4.35 -0.46
CA ARG A 416 12.01 -4.31 -1.88
C ARG A 416 12.43 -5.68 -2.44
N LEU A 417 13.04 -6.55 -1.64
CA LEU A 417 13.41 -7.92 -2.03
C LEU A 417 12.28 -8.95 -1.83
N ASN A 418 11.29 -8.64 -0.99
CA ASN A 418 10.26 -9.58 -0.55
C ASN A 418 8.85 -9.03 -0.79
N TRP A 419 8.65 -8.37 -1.93
CA TRP A 419 7.37 -7.79 -2.32
C TRP A 419 6.79 -8.47 -3.56
N GLY A 420 5.47 -8.46 -3.64
CA GLY A 420 4.71 -8.98 -4.78
C GLY A 420 4.72 -8.06 -5.99
N TYR A 421 5.82 -8.07 -6.74
CA TYR A 421 5.86 -7.54 -8.11
C TYR A 421 6.75 -8.43 -8.97
N THR A 422 6.47 -8.47 -10.28
CA THR A 422 7.17 -9.36 -11.21
C THR A 422 7.72 -8.61 -12.42
N ALA A 423 8.33 -9.35 -13.36
CA ALA A 423 8.76 -8.78 -14.63
C ALA A 423 7.57 -8.15 -15.41
N LEU A 424 6.36 -8.69 -15.24
CA LEU A 424 5.14 -8.17 -15.85
C LEU A 424 4.86 -6.72 -15.42
N ASP A 425 4.99 -6.41 -14.12
CA ASP A 425 4.85 -5.03 -13.60
C ASP A 425 5.84 -4.06 -14.23
N SER A 426 7.10 -4.51 -14.31
CA SER A 426 8.20 -3.71 -14.85
C SER A 426 7.98 -3.40 -16.34
N LEU A 427 7.53 -4.39 -17.11
CA LEU A 427 7.25 -4.26 -18.54
C LEU A 427 6.00 -3.42 -18.82
N LEU A 428 4.94 -3.59 -18.03
CA LEU A 428 3.74 -2.75 -18.12
C LEU A 428 4.05 -1.27 -17.86
N ALA A 429 4.78 -0.99 -16.79
CA ALA A 429 5.26 0.34 -16.49
C ALA A 429 6.14 0.89 -17.63
N HIS A 430 7.02 0.06 -18.20
CA HIS A 430 7.84 0.43 -19.34
C HIS A 430 6.98 0.84 -20.55
N HIS A 431 5.96 0.06 -20.93
CA HIS A 431 5.09 0.41 -22.07
C HIS A 431 4.28 1.68 -21.82
N ARG A 432 3.75 1.86 -20.60
CA ARG A 432 3.04 3.08 -20.19
C ARG A 432 3.92 4.32 -20.32
N VAL A 433 5.15 4.25 -19.80
CA VAL A 433 6.11 5.36 -19.87
C VAL A 433 6.62 5.57 -21.29
N ALA A 434 6.87 4.52 -22.07
CA ALA A 434 7.27 4.64 -23.47
C ALA A 434 6.18 5.32 -24.29
N ASN A 435 4.92 4.93 -24.12
CA ASN A 435 3.79 5.59 -24.74
C ASN A 435 3.62 7.03 -24.26
N LEU A 436 3.81 7.30 -22.96
CA LEU A 436 3.79 8.66 -22.42
C LEU A 436 4.81 9.55 -23.14
N LYS A 437 6.05 9.06 -23.25
CA LYS A 437 7.19 9.76 -23.86
C LYS A 437 7.13 9.84 -25.38
N ALA A 438 6.23 9.10 -26.03
CA ALA A 438 5.98 9.23 -27.47
C ALA A 438 5.14 10.46 -27.84
N HIS A 439 4.68 11.23 -26.84
CA HIS A 439 3.82 12.40 -27.01
C HIS A 439 4.40 13.64 -26.33
N TRP A 440 3.87 14.82 -26.69
CA TRP A 440 4.18 16.07 -26.01
C TRP A 440 3.98 15.94 -24.48
N PRO A 441 4.91 16.45 -23.65
CA PRO A 441 6.03 17.35 -23.98
C PRO A 441 7.39 16.68 -24.23
N PHE A 442 7.44 15.34 -24.33
CA PHE A 442 8.70 14.62 -24.53
C PHE A 442 9.19 14.60 -25.99
N VAL A 443 8.30 14.98 -26.90
CA VAL A 443 8.58 15.19 -28.32
C VAL A 443 7.94 16.51 -28.76
N PRO A 444 8.37 17.08 -29.90
CA PRO A 444 7.72 18.24 -30.48
C PRO A 444 6.22 18.04 -30.68
N ILE A 445 5.45 19.12 -30.55
CA ILE A 445 3.98 19.01 -30.56
C ILE A 445 3.41 18.53 -31.90
N ASP A 446 4.06 18.92 -32.99
CA ASP A 446 3.71 18.54 -34.36
C ASP A 446 4.48 17.28 -34.80
N ALA A 447 5.17 16.61 -33.88
CA ALA A 447 5.80 15.34 -34.18
C ALA A 447 4.71 14.32 -34.53
N ASN A 448 4.71 13.88 -35.78
CA ASN A 448 3.90 12.77 -36.24
C ASN A 448 4.57 11.44 -35.82
N THR A 449 4.66 11.20 -34.51
CA THR A 449 5.18 9.95 -33.97
C THR A 449 4.20 8.83 -34.28
N PRO A 450 4.65 7.73 -34.91
CA PRO A 450 3.82 6.54 -35.07
C PRO A 450 3.27 6.09 -33.72
N ASP A 451 2.01 5.63 -33.69
CA ASP A 451 1.43 5.10 -32.45
C ASP A 451 2.34 3.97 -31.92
N TYR A 452 2.83 4.14 -30.69
CA TYR A 452 3.68 3.17 -30.01
C TYR A 452 3.02 1.78 -29.97
N ARG A 453 1.69 1.74 -29.84
CA ARG A 453 0.89 0.50 -29.84
C ARG A 453 0.95 -0.26 -31.17
N LEU A 454 1.23 0.43 -32.27
CA LEU A 454 1.30 -0.16 -33.61
C LEU A 454 2.73 -0.52 -34.01
N THR A 455 3.72 0.17 -33.45
CA THR A 455 5.13 0.04 -33.86
C THR A 455 5.97 -0.85 -32.97
N TYR A 456 5.65 -0.98 -31.68
CA TYR A 456 6.41 -1.83 -30.78
C TYR A 456 6.29 -3.32 -31.17
N ARG A 457 7.39 -4.07 -30.98
CA ARG A 457 7.46 -5.52 -31.23
C ARG A 457 8.01 -6.19 -29.97
N PRO A 458 7.22 -7.03 -29.29
CA PRO A 458 7.64 -7.73 -28.09
C PRO A 458 8.86 -8.62 -28.32
N ARG A 459 9.73 -8.70 -27.31
CA ARG A 459 11.03 -9.39 -27.31
C ARG A 459 11.02 -10.72 -26.57
N SER A 460 9.97 -10.99 -25.79
CA SER A 460 9.81 -12.23 -25.01
C SER A 460 8.32 -12.56 -24.81
N GLY A 461 8.03 -13.74 -24.27
CA GLY A 461 6.65 -14.13 -23.92
C GLY A 461 6.02 -13.18 -22.90
N THR A 462 6.72 -12.88 -21.80
CA THR A 462 6.23 -11.95 -20.76
C THR A 462 6.06 -10.53 -21.31
N ASP A 463 6.96 -10.07 -22.16
CA ASP A 463 6.85 -8.78 -22.85
C ASP A 463 5.65 -8.74 -23.81
N SER A 464 5.37 -9.84 -24.50
CA SER A 464 4.17 -9.94 -25.36
C SER A 464 2.90 -9.83 -24.54
N ILE A 465 2.86 -10.45 -23.36
CA ILE A 465 1.71 -10.38 -22.45
C ILE A 465 1.56 -8.97 -21.88
N ALA A 466 2.65 -8.37 -21.40
CA ALA A 466 2.66 -7.01 -20.87
C ALA A 466 2.16 -6.00 -21.91
N PHE A 467 2.70 -6.08 -23.13
CA PHE A 467 2.30 -5.20 -24.23
C PHE A 467 0.84 -5.40 -24.62
N ASP A 468 0.35 -6.64 -24.57
CA ASP A 468 -1.03 -6.97 -24.89
C ASP A 468 -2.04 -6.46 -23.84
N VAL A 469 -1.70 -6.52 -22.56
CA VAL A 469 -2.50 -5.88 -21.50
C VAL A 469 -2.46 -4.36 -21.65
N PHE A 470 -1.28 -3.79 -21.92
CA PHE A 470 -1.15 -2.34 -22.14
C PHE A 470 -1.99 -1.83 -23.33
N ARG A 471 -2.06 -2.59 -24.43
CA ARG A 471 -2.79 -2.18 -25.64
C ARG A 471 -4.30 -2.42 -25.54
N ASN A 472 -4.76 -3.34 -24.68
CA ASN A 472 -6.16 -3.73 -24.54
C ASN A 472 -6.65 -3.49 -23.09
N PRO A 473 -7.21 -2.31 -22.78
CA PRO A 473 -7.72 -2.00 -21.43
C PRO A 473 -8.83 -2.94 -20.94
N GLU A 474 -9.52 -3.65 -21.85
CA GLU A 474 -10.55 -4.64 -21.52
C GLU A 474 -9.98 -5.96 -20.97
N ARG A 475 -8.68 -6.23 -21.15
CA ARG A 475 -8.02 -7.39 -20.54
C ARG A 475 -7.68 -7.08 -19.10
N PHE A 476 -8.35 -7.75 -18.17
CA PHE A 476 -8.10 -7.62 -16.75
C PHE A 476 -6.75 -8.24 -16.40
N LEU A 477 -5.81 -7.41 -15.95
CA LEU A 477 -4.48 -7.85 -15.54
C LEU A 477 -4.54 -8.97 -14.48
N ASP A 478 -5.51 -8.90 -13.57
CA ASP A 478 -5.68 -9.90 -12.52
C ASP A 478 -5.94 -11.31 -13.10
N GLU A 479 -6.72 -11.41 -14.17
CA GLU A 479 -6.99 -12.69 -14.85
C GLU A 479 -5.73 -13.22 -15.54
N ILE A 480 -4.97 -12.34 -16.19
CA ILE A 480 -3.71 -12.70 -16.87
C ILE A 480 -2.67 -13.19 -15.87
N ARG A 481 -2.54 -12.53 -14.71
CA ARG A 481 -1.65 -12.98 -13.63
C ARG A 481 -2.05 -14.33 -13.08
N LEU A 482 -3.35 -14.53 -12.85
CA LEU A 482 -3.85 -15.82 -12.36
C LEU A 482 -3.55 -16.95 -13.35
N GLN A 483 -3.70 -16.70 -14.65
CA GLN A 483 -3.31 -17.65 -15.68
C GLN A 483 -1.81 -17.94 -15.64
N LEU A 484 -0.96 -16.92 -15.60
CA LEU A 484 0.49 -17.08 -15.52
C LEU A 484 0.92 -17.87 -14.28
N ALA A 485 0.33 -17.58 -13.12
CA ALA A 485 0.61 -18.29 -11.88
C ALA A 485 0.30 -19.79 -12.02
N ARG A 486 -0.87 -20.15 -12.56
CA ARG A 486 -1.25 -21.54 -12.79
C ARG A 486 -0.37 -22.25 -13.83
N GLU A 487 0.08 -21.53 -14.85
CA GLU A 487 1.04 -22.08 -15.83
C GLU A 487 2.40 -22.38 -15.19
N TYR A 488 2.87 -21.51 -14.29
CA TYR A 488 4.09 -21.75 -13.51
C TYR A 488 3.92 -22.94 -12.56
N GLU A 489 2.79 -23.04 -11.85
CA GLU A 489 2.48 -24.19 -10.98
C GLU A 489 2.46 -25.51 -11.77
N ALA A 490 1.83 -25.53 -12.94
CA ALA A 490 1.77 -26.72 -13.80
C ALA A 490 3.15 -27.19 -14.27
N ARG A 491 4.14 -26.29 -14.32
CA ARG A 491 5.55 -26.59 -14.64
C ARG A 491 6.41 -26.89 -13.41
N GLY A 492 5.86 -26.74 -12.20
CA GLY A 492 6.59 -26.88 -10.94
C GLY A 492 7.45 -25.66 -10.57
N ASP A 493 7.30 -24.53 -11.28
CA ASP A 493 8.00 -23.27 -10.97
C ASP A 493 7.24 -22.50 -9.87
N TYR A 494 7.23 -23.07 -8.66
CA TYR A 494 6.57 -22.47 -7.51
C TYR A 494 7.09 -21.08 -7.13
N PRO A 495 8.39 -20.73 -7.28
CA PRO A 495 8.85 -19.36 -7.03
C PRO A 495 8.19 -18.34 -7.96
N ALA A 496 8.10 -18.62 -9.26
CA ALA A 496 7.46 -17.72 -10.22
C ALA A 496 5.93 -17.65 -10.00
N ALA A 497 5.30 -18.79 -9.73
CA ALA A 497 3.87 -18.84 -9.40
C ALA A 497 3.55 -18.00 -8.16
N TYR A 498 4.32 -18.18 -7.08
CA TYR A 498 4.19 -17.39 -5.87
C TYR A 498 4.35 -15.89 -6.13
N GLY A 499 5.30 -15.49 -6.97
CA GLY A 499 5.51 -14.08 -7.33
C GLY A 499 4.27 -13.43 -7.96
N GLU A 500 3.60 -14.14 -8.88
CA GLU A 500 2.36 -13.63 -9.51
C GLU A 500 1.18 -13.62 -8.53
N TYR A 501 1.05 -14.65 -7.69
CA TYR A 501 0.04 -14.65 -6.63
C TYR A 501 0.28 -13.55 -5.59
N GLU A 502 1.52 -13.32 -5.18
CA GLU A 502 1.85 -12.25 -4.27
C GLU A 502 1.51 -10.88 -4.88
N ALA A 503 1.81 -10.67 -6.17
CA ALA A 503 1.43 -9.45 -6.86
C ALA A 503 -0.10 -9.23 -6.89
N LEU A 504 -0.87 -10.29 -7.14
CA LEU A 504 -2.34 -10.25 -7.04
C LEU A 504 -2.82 -9.83 -5.64
N LEU A 505 -2.22 -10.39 -4.59
CA LEU A 505 -2.56 -10.04 -3.21
C LEU A 505 -2.26 -8.57 -2.88
N ARG A 506 -1.15 -8.02 -3.41
CA ARG A 506 -0.80 -6.60 -3.21
C ARG A 506 -1.71 -5.65 -4.00
N THR A 507 -2.22 -6.09 -5.15
CA THR A 507 -3.18 -5.33 -5.97
C THR A 507 -4.58 -5.33 -5.34
N ASN A 508 -5.04 -6.50 -4.86
CA ASN A 508 -6.34 -6.66 -4.23
C ASN A 508 -6.25 -7.62 -3.02
N PRO A 509 -6.07 -7.09 -1.80
CA PRO A 509 -5.85 -7.90 -0.60
C PRO A 509 -7.12 -8.53 -0.02
N TYR A 510 -8.26 -8.48 -0.74
CA TYR A 510 -9.59 -8.90 -0.26
C TYR A 510 -10.16 -10.10 -1.03
N VAL A 511 -9.28 -10.93 -1.59
CA VAL A 511 -9.66 -12.11 -2.39
C VAL A 511 -9.10 -13.37 -1.73
N ALA A 512 -9.96 -14.09 -1.02
CA ALA A 512 -9.59 -15.24 -0.20
C ALA A 512 -8.84 -16.34 -0.98
N VAL A 513 -9.29 -16.65 -2.20
CA VAL A 513 -8.67 -17.71 -3.03
C VAL A 513 -7.22 -17.41 -3.39
N ASN A 514 -6.88 -16.15 -3.65
CA ASN A 514 -5.51 -15.75 -3.98
C ASN A 514 -4.54 -16.03 -2.82
N TYR A 515 -5.00 -15.88 -1.56
CA TYR A 515 -4.18 -16.24 -0.40
C TYR A 515 -3.97 -17.74 -0.29
N ARG A 516 -5.00 -18.56 -0.56
CA ARG A 516 -4.91 -20.02 -0.51
C ARG A 516 -3.95 -20.57 -1.57
N ASP A 517 -4.00 -20.01 -2.77
CA ASP A 517 -3.13 -20.39 -3.88
C ASP A 517 -1.67 -19.99 -3.57
N ALA A 518 -1.44 -18.76 -3.11
CA ALA A 518 -0.13 -18.31 -2.65
C ALA A 518 0.44 -19.18 -1.51
N ALA A 519 -0.38 -19.51 -0.51
CA ALA A 519 -0.01 -20.37 0.62
C ALA A 519 0.35 -21.79 0.17
N SER A 520 -0.33 -22.30 -0.86
CA SER A 520 -0.05 -23.62 -1.43
C SER A 520 1.31 -23.66 -2.11
N CYS A 521 1.68 -22.59 -2.85
CA CYS A 521 3.04 -22.41 -3.35
C CYS A 521 4.06 -22.33 -2.21
N LEU A 522 3.77 -21.56 -1.15
CA LEU A 522 4.68 -21.40 -0.01
C LEU A 522 5.00 -22.73 0.70
N ILE A 523 4.05 -23.65 0.79
CA ILE A 523 4.30 -25.00 1.31
C ILE A 523 5.37 -25.73 0.47
N GLN A 524 5.29 -25.64 -0.86
CA GLN A 524 6.29 -26.24 -1.76
C GLN A 524 7.65 -25.51 -1.66
N LEU A 525 7.62 -24.21 -1.39
CA LEU A 525 8.80 -23.39 -1.14
C LEU A 525 9.38 -23.58 0.27
N GLY A 526 8.75 -24.36 1.13
CA GLY A 526 9.20 -24.65 2.48
C GLY A 526 8.97 -23.52 3.48
N ASP A 527 8.19 -22.50 3.14
CA ASP A 527 7.88 -21.39 4.04
C ASP A 527 6.55 -21.60 4.76
N LEU A 528 6.57 -22.51 5.72
CA LEU A 528 5.38 -22.91 6.46
C LEU A 528 4.78 -21.80 7.35
N PRO A 529 5.56 -20.93 8.04
CA PRO A 529 4.99 -19.80 8.77
C PRO A 529 4.17 -18.88 7.86
N LEU A 530 4.76 -18.43 6.75
CA LEU A 530 4.05 -17.50 5.86
C LEU A 530 2.84 -18.16 5.19
N ALA A 531 2.94 -19.45 4.86
CA ALA A 531 1.79 -20.21 4.36
C ALA A 531 0.64 -20.25 5.39
N LEU A 532 0.96 -20.46 6.66
CA LEU A 532 -0.01 -20.48 7.74
C LEU A 532 -0.70 -19.12 7.90
N ASP A 533 0.07 -18.02 7.84
CA ASP A 533 -0.48 -16.66 7.92
C ASP A 533 -1.39 -16.35 6.73
N TYR A 534 -1.02 -16.78 5.52
CA TYR A 534 -1.87 -16.58 4.34
C TYR A 534 -3.16 -17.41 4.41
N PHE A 535 -3.10 -18.66 4.90
CA PHE A 535 -4.33 -19.43 5.13
C PHE A 535 -5.22 -18.79 6.21
N ARG A 536 -4.65 -18.32 7.32
CA ARG A 536 -5.38 -17.57 8.36
C ARG A 536 -6.06 -16.34 7.76
N LYS A 537 -5.33 -15.56 6.96
CA LYS A 537 -5.90 -14.39 6.28
C LYS A 537 -7.01 -14.76 5.31
N SER A 538 -6.89 -15.89 4.61
CA SER A 538 -7.93 -16.36 3.69
C SER A 538 -9.25 -16.69 4.40
N VAL A 539 -9.20 -17.26 5.61
CA VAL A 539 -10.41 -17.65 6.36
C VAL A 539 -11.09 -16.49 7.06
N GLU A 540 -10.42 -15.33 7.20
CA GLU A 540 -11.07 -14.07 7.60
C GLU A 540 -12.08 -13.58 6.54
N PHE A 541 -11.85 -13.90 5.26
CA PHE A 541 -12.70 -13.50 4.16
C PHE A 541 -13.71 -14.58 3.73
N GLU A 542 -13.32 -15.85 3.80
CA GLU A 542 -14.14 -16.97 3.34
C GLU A 542 -13.82 -18.25 4.13
N HIS A 543 -14.81 -18.81 4.83
CA HIS A 543 -14.67 -20.12 5.45
C HIS A 543 -14.37 -21.19 4.39
N SER A 544 -13.29 -21.96 4.57
CA SER A 544 -12.84 -22.91 3.56
C SER A 544 -12.37 -24.21 4.20
N PHE A 545 -12.89 -25.35 3.71
CA PHE A 545 -12.39 -26.68 4.03
C PHE A 545 -10.88 -26.77 3.76
N TYR A 546 -10.49 -26.37 2.54
CA TYR A 546 -9.12 -26.49 2.05
C TYR A 546 -8.13 -25.73 2.94
N ALA A 547 -8.43 -24.48 3.29
CA ALA A 547 -7.57 -23.67 4.15
C ALA A 547 -7.40 -24.32 5.54
N ASN A 548 -8.51 -24.70 6.18
CA ASN A 548 -8.46 -25.34 7.51
C ASN A 548 -7.71 -26.67 7.49
N TYR A 549 -7.95 -27.51 6.48
CA TYR A 549 -7.24 -28.76 6.34
C TYR A 549 -5.72 -28.55 6.18
N ARG A 550 -5.30 -27.61 5.32
CA ARG A 550 -3.86 -27.32 5.10
C ARG A 550 -3.20 -26.67 6.31
N MET A 551 -3.88 -25.78 7.03
CA MET A 551 -3.40 -25.27 8.32
C MET A 551 -3.20 -26.40 9.33
N GLY A 552 -4.16 -27.34 9.42
CA GLY A 552 -4.04 -28.51 10.27
C GLY A 552 -2.82 -29.38 9.95
N GLU A 553 -2.49 -29.54 8.66
CA GLU A 553 -1.28 -30.24 8.24
C GLU A 553 0.00 -29.50 8.63
N ILE A 554 0.04 -28.18 8.49
CA ILE A 554 1.18 -27.37 8.96
C ILE A 554 1.35 -27.51 10.47
N TYR A 555 0.27 -27.41 11.25
CA TYR A 555 0.34 -27.57 12.71
C TYR A 555 0.78 -28.99 13.12
N LEU A 556 0.36 -30.03 12.41
CA LEU A 556 0.87 -31.38 12.62
C LEU A 556 2.39 -31.46 12.42
N ILE A 557 2.91 -30.85 11.35
CA ILE A 557 4.35 -30.81 11.08
C ILE A 557 5.08 -30.04 12.19
N LYS A 558 4.50 -28.93 12.65
CA LYS A 558 4.98 -28.15 13.80
C LYS A 558 4.87 -28.88 15.14
N ALA A 559 4.21 -30.03 15.20
CA ALA A 559 3.84 -30.75 16.44
C ALA A 559 2.90 -29.97 17.38
N ASP A 560 2.23 -28.92 16.88
CA ASP A 560 1.16 -28.23 17.60
C ASP A 560 -0.16 -28.99 17.43
N TYR A 561 -0.28 -30.11 18.15
CA TYR A 561 -1.42 -31.01 18.02
C TYR A 561 -2.74 -30.37 18.45
N ARG A 562 -2.68 -29.37 19.34
CA ARG A 562 -3.87 -28.64 19.80
C ARG A 562 -4.49 -27.85 18.65
N ASN A 563 -3.70 -27.03 17.96
CA ASN A 563 -4.20 -26.27 16.82
C ASN A 563 -4.50 -27.17 15.62
N ALA A 564 -3.71 -28.23 15.40
CA ALA A 564 -4.01 -29.21 14.35
C ALA A 564 -5.41 -29.82 14.51
N ARG A 565 -5.74 -30.31 15.72
CA ARG A 565 -7.07 -30.85 16.04
C ARG A 565 -8.19 -29.85 15.80
N ARG A 566 -8.00 -28.59 16.20
CA ARG A 566 -8.98 -27.52 15.98
C ARG A 566 -9.26 -27.35 14.49
N CYS A 567 -8.20 -27.18 13.69
CA CYS A 567 -8.30 -26.99 12.25
C CYS A 567 -8.95 -28.20 11.53
N PHE A 568 -8.60 -29.44 11.89
CA PHE A 568 -9.25 -30.61 11.26
C PHE A 568 -10.72 -30.78 11.65
N ARG A 569 -11.10 -30.37 12.86
CA ARG A 569 -12.50 -30.34 13.28
C ARG A 569 -13.28 -29.29 12.49
N GLU A 570 -12.76 -28.08 12.38
CA GLU A 570 -13.35 -27.01 11.57
C GLU A 570 -13.47 -27.45 10.10
N ALA A 571 -12.43 -28.07 9.54
CA ALA A 571 -12.48 -28.64 8.20
C ALA A 571 -13.61 -29.69 8.07
N PHE A 572 -13.70 -30.63 9.00
CA PHE A 572 -14.76 -31.65 9.03
C PHE A 572 -16.18 -31.04 9.07
N GLU A 573 -16.37 -29.97 9.85
CA GLU A 573 -17.66 -29.29 10.01
C GLU A 573 -18.07 -28.49 8.76
N ILE A 574 -17.10 -27.92 8.03
CA ILE A 574 -17.36 -27.12 6.82
C ILE A 574 -17.75 -28.01 5.63
N THR A 575 -17.13 -29.19 5.48
CA THR A 575 -17.33 -29.99 4.27
C THR A 575 -18.64 -30.79 4.27
N GLY A 576 -19.31 -30.79 3.11
CA GLY A 576 -20.41 -31.70 2.79
C GLY A 576 -19.95 -33.00 2.13
N ASP A 577 -18.69 -33.08 1.69
CA ASP A 577 -18.16 -34.22 0.93
C ASP A 577 -17.66 -35.34 1.85
N ASN A 578 -18.08 -36.57 1.58
CA ASN A 578 -17.73 -37.71 2.43
C ASN A 578 -16.23 -38.07 2.38
N SER A 579 -15.55 -37.86 1.24
CA SER A 579 -14.12 -38.15 1.12
C SER A 579 -13.29 -37.15 1.95
N GLU A 580 -13.63 -35.87 1.88
CA GLU A 580 -13.04 -34.80 2.67
C GLU A 580 -13.27 -34.99 4.18
N ARG A 581 -14.47 -35.45 4.58
CA ARG A 581 -14.77 -35.81 5.97
C ARG A 581 -13.88 -36.94 6.47
N LEU A 582 -13.74 -38.00 5.68
CA LEU A 582 -12.89 -39.15 6.03
C LEU A 582 -11.42 -38.75 6.18
N LYS A 583 -10.90 -37.93 5.27
CA LYS A 583 -9.53 -37.38 5.37
C LYS A 583 -9.35 -36.57 6.65
N SER A 584 -10.33 -35.72 6.98
CA SER A 584 -10.29 -34.89 8.19
C SER A 584 -10.34 -35.72 9.46
N LEU A 585 -11.20 -36.73 9.53
CA LEU A 585 -11.26 -37.67 10.66
C LEU A 585 -9.94 -38.45 10.81
N GLY A 586 -9.33 -38.91 9.72
CA GLY A 586 -8.04 -39.60 9.75
C GLY A 586 -6.92 -38.72 10.31
N LYS A 587 -6.81 -37.48 9.83
CA LYS A 587 -5.82 -36.52 10.35
C LYS A 587 -6.11 -36.07 11.78
N LEU A 588 -7.39 -35.92 12.14
CA LEU A 588 -7.81 -35.61 13.50
C LEU A 588 -7.46 -36.75 14.47
N TYR A 589 -7.69 -38.01 14.07
CA TYR A 589 -7.27 -39.18 14.84
C TYR A 589 -5.76 -39.18 15.06
N MET A 590 -4.99 -38.98 13.99
CA MET A 590 -3.52 -38.91 14.07
C MET A 590 -3.06 -37.79 15.03
N ALA A 591 -3.67 -36.60 14.97
CA ALA A 591 -3.36 -35.50 15.88
C ALA A 591 -3.70 -35.84 17.35
N CYS A 592 -4.81 -36.56 17.61
CA CYS A 592 -5.16 -37.01 18.95
C CYS A 592 -4.17 -38.03 19.49
N VAL A 593 -3.73 -39.00 18.69
CA VAL A 593 -2.77 -40.01 19.13
C VAL A 593 -1.40 -39.39 19.39
N TYR A 594 -0.88 -38.56 18.48
CA TYR A 594 0.42 -37.90 18.69
C TYR A 594 0.42 -36.93 19.88
N GLY A 595 -0.72 -36.32 20.19
CA GLY A 595 -0.89 -35.45 21.36
C GLY A 595 -1.24 -36.17 22.66
N GLY A 596 -1.24 -37.51 22.71
CA GLY A 596 -1.55 -38.28 23.93
C GLY A 596 -3.00 -38.21 24.40
N GLN A 597 -3.93 -37.82 23.53
CA GLN A 597 -5.34 -37.56 23.88
C GLN A 597 -6.18 -38.82 23.66
N GLU A 598 -5.96 -39.85 24.48
CA GLU A 598 -6.54 -41.19 24.28
C GLU A 598 -8.07 -41.22 24.15
N LYS A 599 -8.78 -40.44 24.98
CA LYS A 599 -10.25 -40.40 24.95
C LYS A 599 -10.78 -39.88 23.62
N ASP A 600 -10.21 -38.76 23.15
CA ASP A 600 -10.56 -38.16 21.87
C ASP A 600 -10.17 -39.08 20.71
N ALA A 601 -9.01 -39.73 20.78
CA ALA A 601 -8.57 -40.70 19.78
C ALA A 601 -9.55 -41.88 19.67
N ARG A 602 -10.00 -42.46 20.79
CA ARG A 602 -11.00 -43.55 20.78
C ARG A 602 -12.32 -43.10 20.15
N ALA A 603 -12.81 -41.90 20.50
CA ALA A 603 -14.05 -41.36 19.94
C ALA A 603 -13.97 -41.17 18.42
N VAL A 604 -12.85 -40.63 17.91
CA VAL A 604 -12.64 -40.47 16.46
C VAL A 604 -12.46 -41.82 15.78
N ALA A 605 -11.79 -42.79 16.41
CA ALA A 605 -11.62 -44.13 15.88
C ALA A 605 -12.95 -44.86 15.70
N GLU A 606 -13.88 -44.71 16.65
CA GLU A 606 -15.24 -45.24 16.53
C GLU A 606 -15.98 -44.62 15.35
N GLN A 607 -15.84 -43.31 15.12
CA GLN A 607 -16.42 -42.66 13.95
C GLN A 607 -15.82 -43.23 12.66
N LEU A 608 -14.50 -43.33 12.56
CA LEU A 608 -13.83 -43.90 11.39
C LEU A 608 -14.31 -45.34 11.09
N ARG A 609 -14.52 -46.16 12.12
CA ARG A 609 -15.09 -47.52 11.94
C ARG A 609 -16.55 -47.49 11.46
N LYS A 610 -17.37 -46.55 11.95
CA LYS A 610 -18.75 -46.37 11.47
C LYS A 610 -18.81 -45.99 9.99
N TYR A 611 -17.82 -45.26 9.49
CA TYR A 611 -17.68 -44.94 8.07
C TYR A 611 -16.91 -45.99 7.25
N ASP A 612 -16.66 -47.19 7.81
CA ASP A 612 -15.88 -48.26 7.17
C ASP A 612 -14.48 -47.83 6.70
N ALA A 613 -13.85 -46.93 7.45
CA ALA A 613 -12.61 -46.26 7.10
C ALA A 613 -11.45 -46.64 8.05
N ALA A 614 -11.40 -47.89 8.49
CA ALA A 614 -10.43 -48.39 9.47
C ALA A 614 -8.96 -48.26 9.01
N GLN A 615 -8.71 -48.15 7.71
CA GLN A 615 -7.38 -47.89 7.14
C GLN A 615 -6.70 -46.62 7.70
N TYR A 616 -7.48 -45.61 8.12
CA TYR A 616 -6.94 -44.38 8.73
C TYR A 616 -6.50 -44.54 10.19
N LEU A 617 -6.75 -45.71 10.81
CA LEU A 617 -6.30 -46.00 12.18
C LEU A 617 -4.82 -46.37 12.25
N VAL A 618 -4.20 -46.70 11.12
CA VAL A 618 -2.77 -46.99 11.03
C VAL A 618 -2.03 -45.66 10.87
N ILE A 619 -1.35 -45.23 11.93
CA ILE A 619 -0.57 -43.99 11.93
C ILE A 619 0.94 -44.31 11.88
N PRO A 620 1.74 -43.51 11.16
CA PRO A 620 3.19 -43.68 11.16
C PRO A 620 3.79 -43.29 12.52
N PRO A 621 5.07 -43.63 12.78
CA PRO A 621 5.77 -43.17 13.97
C PRO A 621 5.89 -41.63 14.01
N LYS A 622 5.78 -41.07 15.23
CA LYS A 622 5.95 -39.63 15.48
C LYS A 622 7.39 -39.21 15.13
N THR A 623 7.54 -38.27 14.21
CA THR A 623 8.84 -37.68 13.84
C THR A 623 8.71 -36.17 13.68
N TYR A 624 9.65 -35.41 14.25
CA TYR A 624 9.67 -33.95 14.13
C TYR A 624 10.46 -33.54 12.87
N THR A 625 9.78 -32.92 11.91
CA THR A 625 10.35 -32.61 10.59
C THR A 625 10.27 -31.13 10.21
N TYR A 626 9.70 -30.29 11.07
CA TYR A 626 9.47 -28.87 10.78
C TYR A 626 10.75 -28.11 10.39
N HIS A 627 11.88 -28.38 11.07
CA HIS A 627 13.19 -27.78 10.75
C HIS A 627 13.69 -28.09 9.32
N ARG A 628 13.14 -29.10 8.65
CA ARG A 628 13.50 -29.47 7.27
C ARG A 628 12.85 -28.57 6.22
N TYR A 629 11.82 -27.81 6.59
CA TYR A 629 11.14 -26.89 5.70
C TYR A 629 11.88 -25.56 5.69
N ILE A 630 12.95 -25.51 4.89
CA ILE A 630 13.78 -24.32 4.74
C ILE A 630 13.18 -23.43 3.64
N PRO A 631 12.81 -22.17 3.94
CA PRO A 631 12.31 -21.23 2.96
C PRO A 631 13.23 -21.14 1.73
N TYR A 632 12.66 -21.24 0.54
CA TYR A 632 13.39 -21.29 -0.73
C TYR A 632 14.44 -20.18 -0.88
N LYS A 633 14.09 -18.94 -0.45
CA LYS A 633 14.96 -17.75 -0.54
C LYS A 633 16.27 -17.89 0.24
N THR A 634 16.27 -18.63 1.34
CA THR A 634 17.44 -18.81 2.22
C THR A 634 18.06 -20.19 2.13
N ARG A 635 17.37 -21.15 1.49
CA ARG A 635 17.74 -22.57 1.45
C ARG A 635 19.19 -22.84 1.03
N ALA A 636 19.65 -22.20 -0.04
CA ALA A 636 21.02 -22.38 -0.52
C ALA A 636 22.07 -21.93 0.52
N HIS A 637 21.85 -20.77 1.14
CA HIS A 637 22.73 -20.24 2.17
C HIS A 637 22.72 -21.11 3.44
N VAL A 638 21.54 -21.58 3.86
CA VAL A 638 21.42 -22.47 5.01
C VAL A 638 22.18 -23.77 4.79
N HIS A 639 22.02 -24.42 3.63
CA HIS A 639 22.77 -25.64 3.33
C HIS A 639 24.28 -25.41 3.29
N ALA A 640 24.74 -24.31 2.67
CA ALA A 640 26.15 -23.96 2.64
C ALA A 640 26.70 -23.71 4.07
N ALA A 641 25.96 -22.99 4.90
CA ALA A 641 26.36 -22.74 6.29
C ALA A 641 26.44 -24.03 7.12
N LEU A 642 25.47 -24.94 6.97
CA LEU A 642 25.47 -26.23 7.66
C LEU A 642 26.66 -27.10 7.24
N GLN A 643 27.01 -27.09 5.95
CA GLN A 643 28.21 -27.78 5.45
C GLN A 643 29.47 -27.20 6.08
N MET A 644 29.66 -25.87 6.01
CA MET A 644 30.81 -25.18 6.62
C MET A 644 30.92 -25.46 8.13
N ALA A 645 29.78 -25.46 8.83
CA ALA A 645 29.73 -25.75 10.25
C ALA A 645 30.10 -27.22 10.55
N GLY A 646 29.77 -28.16 9.67
CA GLY A 646 30.22 -29.56 9.75
C GLY A 646 31.73 -29.71 9.54
N GLU A 647 32.32 -28.87 8.69
CA GLU A 647 33.77 -28.79 8.44
C GLU A 647 34.54 -27.99 9.53
N GLY A 648 33.83 -27.43 10.51
CA GLY A 648 34.41 -26.64 11.60
C GLY A 648 34.60 -25.15 11.30
N ALA A 649 34.26 -24.67 10.11
CA ALA A 649 34.36 -23.27 9.69
C ALA A 649 33.18 -22.42 10.21
N LEU A 650 33.08 -22.28 11.53
CA LEU A 650 31.92 -21.69 12.21
C LEU A 650 31.70 -20.19 11.91
N ASP A 651 32.76 -19.38 11.84
CA ASP A 651 32.63 -17.96 11.53
C ASP A 651 32.12 -17.71 10.09
N SER A 652 32.59 -18.53 9.13
CA SER A 652 32.10 -18.51 7.75
C SER A 652 30.65 -18.94 7.67
N ALA A 653 30.25 -19.97 8.43
CA ALA A 653 28.87 -20.43 8.52
C ALA A 653 27.95 -19.33 9.10
N PHE A 654 28.37 -18.69 10.21
CA PHE A 654 27.66 -17.56 10.82
C PHE A 654 27.49 -16.40 9.82
N SER A 655 28.57 -16.00 9.15
CA SER A 655 28.56 -14.92 8.16
C SER A 655 27.62 -15.24 6.98
N THR A 656 27.59 -16.50 6.55
CA THR A 656 26.69 -16.97 5.48
C THR A 656 25.22 -16.88 5.89
N LEU A 657 24.88 -17.26 7.12
CA LEU A 657 23.51 -17.12 7.64
C LEU A 657 23.13 -15.66 7.87
N GLU A 658 24.05 -14.82 8.35
CA GLU A 658 23.79 -13.39 8.51
C GLU A 658 23.43 -12.74 7.15
N ASN A 659 24.18 -13.07 6.09
CA ASN A 659 23.88 -12.59 4.75
C ASN A 659 22.54 -13.13 4.23
N SER A 660 22.21 -14.37 4.55
CA SER A 660 20.90 -14.96 4.23
C SER A 660 19.74 -14.19 4.89
N LEU A 661 19.90 -13.76 6.14
CA LEU A 661 18.86 -13.04 6.89
C LEU A 661 18.67 -11.59 6.43
N LYS A 662 19.66 -11.00 5.73
CA LYS A 662 19.49 -9.71 5.02
C LYS A 662 18.57 -9.85 3.80
N ILE A 663 18.52 -11.04 3.19
CA ILE A 663 17.65 -11.35 2.04
C ILE A 663 16.24 -11.66 2.51
N TYR A 664 16.09 -12.58 3.47
CA TYR A 664 14.78 -13.01 3.96
C TYR A 664 14.86 -13.49 5.40
N ASP A 665 13.88 -13.12 6.21
CA ASP A 665 13.84 -13.42 7.64
C ASP A 665 13.38 -14.87 7.90
N SER A 666 14.28 -15.81 7.69
CA SER A 666 13.98 -17.24 7.77
C SER A 666 14.10 -17.78 9.19
N HIS A 667 12.99 -18.33 9.69
CA HIS A 667 12.94 -19.00 11.00
C HIS A 667 13.99 -20.12 11.13
N VAL A 668 14.18 -20.95 10.09
CA VAL A 668 15.20 -22.01 10.10
C VAL A 668 16.63 -21.44 10.07
N ALA A 669 16.88 -20.39 9.29
CA ALA A 669 18.21 -19.76 9.26
C ALA A 669 18.58 -19.17 10.63
N ARG A 670 17.63 -18.53 11.32
CA ARG A 670 17.83 -18.02 12.69
C ARG A 670 18.10 -19.13 13.68
N ARG A 671 17.35 -20.22 13.63
CA ARG A 671 17.59 -21.38 14.48
C ARG A 671 19.03 -21.88 14.33
N HIS A 672 19.46 -22.18 13.10
CA HIS A 672 20.84 -22.65 12.87
C HIS A 672 21.90 -21.61 13.23
N MET A 673 21.59 -20.31 13.07
CA MET A 673 22.49 -19.24 13.51
C MET A 673 22.65 -19.25 15.03
N GLY A 674 21.58 -19.50 15.79
CA GLY A 674 21.63 -19.68 17.24
C GLY A 674 22.45 -20.91 17.66
N GLU A 675 22.25 -22.05 17.01
CA GLU A 675 23.03 -23.27 17.23
C GLU A 675 24.54 -23.04 16.96
N ILE A 676 24.89 -22.29 15.90
CA ILE A 676 26.27 -21.91 15.59
C ILE A 676 26.82 -20.93 16.64
N CYS A 677 26.03 -19.97 17.11
CA CYS A 677 26.44 -19.06 18.20
C CYS A 677 26.82 -19.83 19.47
N ILE A 678 26.08 -20.87 19.83
CA ILE A 678 26.42 -21.74 20.98
C ILE A 678 27.81 -22.36 20.76
N ARG A 679 28.07 -22.92 19.58
CA ARG A 679 29.37 -23.53 19.22
C ARG A 679 30.52 -22.53 19.16
N LEU A 680 30.22 -21.25 18.88
CA LEU A 680 31.17 -20.14 18.92
C LEU A 680 31.37 -19.54 20.33
N ASN A 681 30.75 -20.12 21.37
CA ASN A 681 30.75 -19.59 22.74
C ASN A 681 30.18 -18.16 22.84
N ARG A 682 29.09 -17.89 22.10
CA ARG A 682 28.36 -16.60 22.07
C ARG A 682 26.92 -16.79 22.57
N PRO A 683 26.71 -17.13 23.86
CA PRO A 683 25.40 -17.57 24.36
C PRO A 683 24.31 -16.48 24.30
N ARG A 684 24.66 -15.20 24.51
CA ARG A 684 23.69 -14.10 24.39
C ARG A 684 23.20 -13.91 22.96
N ASP A 685 24.10 -14.03 21.98
CA ASP A 685 23.73 -13.93 20.57
C ASP A 685 22.86 -15.11 20.14
N ALA A 686 23.12 -16.30 20.67
CA ALA A 686 22.26 -17.46 20.47
C ALA A 686 20.85 -17.21 21.01
N LEU A 687 20.73 -16.67 22.22
CA LEU A 687 19.44 -16.39 22.85
C LEU A 687 18.63 -15.38 22.05
N VAL A 688 19.27 -14.33 21.52
CA VAL A 688 18.62 -13.37 20.61
C VAL A 688 18.05 -14.05 19.37
N GLN A 689 18.77 -14.99 18.75
CA GLN A 689 18.24 -15.71 17.59
C GLN A 689 17.09 -16.65 17.97
N PHE A 690 17.21 -17.37 19.07
CA PHE A 690 16.20 -18.33 19.53
C PHE A 690 14.90 -17.65 19.96
N ASN A 691 14.97 -16.53 20.69
CA ASN A 691 13.77 -15.80 21.11
C ASN A 691 12.92 -15.35 19.91
N ARG A 692 13.56 -14.93 18.81
CA ARG A 692 12.88 -14.51 17.59
C ARG A 692 12.14 -15.62 16.84
N VAL A 693 12.46 -16.88 17.13
CA VAL A 693 11.83 -18.04 16.48
C VAL A 693 11.21 -19.00 17.50
N PHE A 694 11.07 -18.56 18.73
CA PHE A 694 10.63 -19.42 19.82
C PHE A 694 9.25 -20.01 19.52
N ASP A 695 8.28 -19.19 19.09
CA ASP A 695 6.94 -19.67 18.76
C ASP A 695 6.93 -20.62 17.56
N GLU A 696 7.92 -20.52 16.67
CA GLU A 696 8.03 -21.42 15.54
C GLU A 696 8.51 -22.82 15.94
N PHE A 697 9.40 -22.91 16.94
CA PHE A 697 10.05 -24.15 17.40
C PHE A 697 9.65 -24.57 18.82
N ALA A 698 8.65 -23.93 19.41
CA ALA A 698 8.18 -24.16 20.79
C ALA A 698 7.71 -25.60 21.09
N PHE A 699 7.51 -26.41 20.06
CA PHE A 699 7.09 -27.81 20.14
C PHE A 699 8.18 -28.78 19.66
N ASP A 700 9.38 -28.28 19.41
CA ASP A 700 10.56 -29.12 19.15
C ASP A 700 11.26 -29.44 20.47
N PRO A 701 11.27 -30.71 20.93
CA PRO A 701 11.90 -31.07 22.18
C PRO A 701 13.43 -30.84 22.17
N VAL A 702 14.09 -30.98 21.01
CA VAL A 702 15.54 -30.73 20.89
C VAL A 702 15.84 -29.24 21.06
N PHE A 703 15.04 -28.38 20.43
CA PHE A 703 15.17 -26.94 20.60
C PHE A 703 14.92 -26.49 22.05
N LEU A 704 13.89 -27.06 22.70
CA LEU A 704 13.60 -26.77 24.11
C LEU A 704 14.75 -27.24 25.03
N GLN A 705 15.35 -28.39 24.76
CA GLN A 705 16.54 -28.82 25.49
C GLN A 705 17.69 -27.81 25.33
N GLU A 706 17.98 -27.36 24.11
CA GLU A 706 19.06 -26.41 23.83
C GLU A 706 18.84 -25.07 24.53
N ILE A 707 17.62 -24.53 24.51
CA ILE A 707 17.33 -23.25 25.17
C ILE A 707 17.40 -23.38 26.70
N ILE A 708 17.04 -24.53 27.29
CA ILE A 708 17.19 -24.79 28.73
C ILE A 708 18.67 -24.74 29.11
N TYR A 709 19.54 -25.45 28.38
CA TYR A 709 20.98 -25.41 28.64
C TYR A 709 21.54 -24.00 28.49
N LEU A 710 21.05 -23.23 27.51
CA LEU A 710 21.45 -21.85 27.30
C LEU A 710 21.08 -20.96 28.50
N TYR A 711 19.85 -21.06 29.01
CA TYR A 711 19.43 -20.34 30.20
C TYR A 711 20.21 -20.74 31.45
N ILE A 712 20.48 -22.04 31.64
CA ILE A 712 21.35 -22.52 32.74
C ILE A 712 22.74 -21.88 32.65
N GLY A 713 23.35 -21.88 31.47
CA GLY A 713 24.67 -21.29 31.25
C GLY A 713 24.72 -19.76 31.41
N LEU A 714 23.58 -19.09 31.26
CA LEU A 714 23.42 -17.65 31.50
C LEU A 714 22.94 -17.32 32.93
N GLU A 715 22.81 -18.33 33.80
CA GLU A 715 22.30 -18.21 35.17
C GLU A 715 20.83 -17.72 35.25
N GLU A 716 20.05 -17.88 34.18
CA GLU A 716 18.63 -17.52 34.08
C GLU A 716 17.73 -18.70 34.49
N PHE A 717 17.93 -19.21 35.71
CA PHE A 717 17.31 -20.46 36.17
C PHE A 717 15.78 -20.46 36.15
N GLN A 718 15.12 -19.33 36.42
CA GLN A 718 13.66 -19.24 36.36
C GLN A 718 13.12 -19.49 34.94
N GLN A 719 13.81 -18.98 33.91
CA GLN A 719 13.43 -19.25 32.52
C GLN A 719 13.72 -20.70 32.14
N ALA A 720 14.84 -21.26 32.60
CA ALA A 720 15.18 -22.66 32.40
C ALA A 720 14.11 -23.61 32.98
N VAL A 721 13.62 -23.35 34.20
CA VAL A 721 12.52 -24.11 34.83
C VAL A 721 11.24 -24.01 34.00
N LYS A 722 10.87 -22.81 33.55
CA LYS A 722 9.70 -22.60 32.69
C LYS A 722 9.80 -23.40 31.39
N MET A 723 10.98 -23.45 30.78
CA MET A 723 11.21 -24.22 29.55
C MET A 723 11.25 -25.73 29.80
N LEU A 724 11.74 -26.18 30.96
CA LEU A 724 11.70 -27.59 31.36
C LEU A 724 10.25 -28.08 31.53
N GLU A 725 9.38 -27.30 32.16
CA GLU A 725 7.95 -27.66 32.22
C GLU A 725 7.33 -27.76 30.83
N LYS A 726 7.69 -26.83 29.93
CA LYS A 726 7.25 -26.91 28.53
C LYS A 726 7.79 -28.14 27.81
N LEU A 727 9.03 -28.57 28.07
CA LEU A 727 9.59 -29.80 27.51
C LEU A 727 8.83 -31.04 28.01
N LYS A 728 8.51 -31.10 29.31
CA LYS A 728 7.69 -32.17 29.89
C LYS A 728 6.30 -32.23 29.25
N ASP A 729 5.70 -31.08 28.94
CA ASP A 729 4.40 -31.03 28.26
C ASP A 729 4.47 -31.52 26.81
N VAL A 730 5.56 -31.19 26.09
CA VAL A 730 5.75 -31.51 24.66
C VAL A 730 6.18 -32.96 24.44
N ASP A 731 7.08 -33.46 25.29
CA ASP A 731 7.64 -34.81 25.23
C ASP A 731 7.95 -35.33 26.65
N PRO A 732 6.94 -35.88 27.36
CA PRO A 732 7.10 -36.35 28.74
C PRO A 732 8.18 -37.42 28.94
N ASP A 733 8.44 -38.21 27.89
CA ASP A 733 9.39 -39.32 27.89
C ASP A 733 10.80 -38.89 27.41
N HIS A 734 11.03 -37.58 27.26
CA HIS A 734 12.29 -37.05 26.76
C HIS A 734 13.45 -37.34 27.73
N GLY A 735 14.48 -38.07 27.26
CA GLY A 735 15.56 -38.59 28.11
C GLY A 735 16.40 -37.55 28.85
N ALA A 736 16.35 -36.28 28.45
CA ALA A 736 17.04 -35.19 29.16
C ALA A 736 16.31 -34.66 30.40
N ILE A 737 15.02 -34.97 30.59
CA ILE A 737 14.18 -34.37 31.65
C ILE A 737 14.75 -34.65 33.05
N GLU A 738 15.18 -35.89 33.33
CA GLU A 738 15.70 -36.27 34.65
C GLU A 738 16.99 -35.51 34.98
N ALA A 739 17.93 -35.46 34.03
CA ALA A 739 19.20 -34.76 34.19
C ALA A 739 19.01 -33.25 34.38
N LEU A 740 18.15 -32.62 33.56
CA LEU A 740 17.83 -31.20 33.65
C LEU A 740 17.12 -30.85 34.97
N SER A 741 16.20 -31.70 35.43
CA SER A 741 15.52 -31.53 36.73
C SER A 741 16.53 -31.58 37.87
N GLY A 742 17.48 -32.51 37.82
CA GLY A 742 18.57 -32.61 38.80
C GLY A 742 19.42 -31.34 38.84
N LEU A 743 19.87 -30.85 37.68
CA LEU A 743 20.67 -29.62 37.57
C LEU A 743 19.93 -28.39 38.12
N LEU A 744 18.65 -28.23 37.79
CA LEU A 744 17.85 -27.08 38.24
C LEU A 744 17.45 -27.15 39.72
N SER A 745 17.31 -28.34 40.30
CA SER A 745 17.04 -28.50 41.74
C SER A 745 18.20 -28.04 42.63
N GLN A 746 19.40 -27.96 42.08
CA GLN A 746 20.62 -27.51 42.76
C GLN A 746 20.93 -26.03 42.50
N ALA A 747 20.11 -25.35 41.67
CA ALA A 747 20.31 -23.95 41.35
C ALA A 747 19.95 -23.06 42.55
N PRO A 748 20.70 -21.96 42.78
CA PRO A 748 20.40 -21.04 43.87
C PRO A 748 19.02 -20.37 43.67
N GLU A 749 18.19 -20.36 44.72
CA GLU A 749 16.97 -19.54 44.78
C GLU A 749 17.38 -18.05 44.76
N LYS A 750 17.33 -17.42 43.58
CA LYS A 750 17.44 -15.96 43.44
C LYS A 750 16.35 -15.39 42.56
#